data_AF-A0A2A9EU46-F1
#
_entry.id   AF-A0A2A9EU46-F1
#
_cell.length_a   1.000
_cell.length_b   1.000
_cell.length_c   1.000
_cell.angle_alpha   90.00
_cell.angle_beta   90.00
_cell.angle_gamma   90.00
#
_symmetry.space_group_name_H-M   'P 1'
#
loop_
_entity.id
_entity.type
_entity.pdbx_description
1 polymer ?
#
loop_
_entity_poly.entity_id
_entity_poly.type
_entity_poly.pdbx_seq_one_letter_code
_entity_poly.pdbx_strand_id
1 'polypeptide(L)'
;MRRTRQSVVLARTVAATAAATLLLTTAAAGVAAAAPATGRGHDPHDPGRSGTRVVPVLEGRATLSADFLADGPPSGARASAANGRQGPWDGQVVPGFSAMVDNGDGTFWAQPDNGFGAKGNSADFLLRNYLVRPDWDTGTRGSGEIEILDRIDYDDADHVLDFPIVHEDTEQRLLTGADFDVESVVRAKDGTFWVGEEFGPYVLHFDATGTLMSAPVALPDGLKSPQNPTLAAGETARVRASGGFEAMSASPDGRYLYPVVENGLVGDDERRRVVFELDTRRGEYTGRTWSYQVDAPGNLVADAFTVGKGRFWMVERDNADGAASVTKRVYEVDLRRTDAEGHLRKELVLDALKIANPRGIDAGEGYGLGETYALPVQSFETVLRLRDGRVLIGNDNNYPGNDARVPGTPDDTEMVVVDLRRERVRDDGVTVVGHRGASGDRPEHTLASYEQAILQCADYIEPDVVATKDGVLVARHENEIGGTTDVADRPEFADRRTTKQIDGRAVTGWFTEDFTLAELRTLRAVERLPQLRPASAAFDGLYQVPTLDEVMDLARRSVTCDGDQVGVYPETKHPTYFDSVGLSLEEPLVAALQANGLDSRRAPVILQSFETGNLRELDRMTHVRIAQLVSASGAPYDLEAAGSPVTYADLLTARGLRDVARYADGLGAVKDVLVPRRADGTLGTPTSVVRDAHRAGLDVHAWTFRAENTFLPADLRTSADPAAHGDLAAEIEVFLDAGVDGIFTDQPAVAAGLLGRD
;
A
#
# COMPACT_ATOMS: atom_id res chain seq x y z
N MET A 1 16.73 -54.91 0.90
CA MET A 1 17.03 -56.00 1.85
C MET A 1 18.45 -55.84 2.39
N ARG A 2 18.58 -55.73 3.72
CA ARG A 2 19.71 -56.11 4.63
C ARG A 2 21.12 -56.23 4.00
N ARG A 3 22.07 -55.36 4.37
CA ARG A 3 22.92 -55.32 5.59
C ARG A 3 24.32 -55.96 5.37
N THR A 4 25.34 -55.10 5.48
CA THR A 4 26.60 -55.22 6.27
C THR A 4 27.43 -56.50 6.25
N ARG A 5 28.76 -56.33 6.21
CA ARG A 5 29.74 -56.79 7.24
C ARG A 5 31.18 -56.33 6.87
N GLN A 6 31.85 -55.55 7.73
CA GLN A 6 32.82 -55.96 8.79
C GLN A 6 34.21 -56.29 8.18
N SER A 7 35.40 -55.94 8.71
CA SER A 7 35.87 -55.65 10.08
C SER A 7 37.42 -55.41 10.02
N VAL A 8 38.04 -54.46 10.76
CA VAL A 8 38.86 -54.65 12.02
C VAL A 8 40.28 -55.25 11.72
N VAL A 9 41.47 -54.82 12.21
CA VAL A 9 41.91 -53.99 13.37
C VAL A 9 43.47 -53.94 13.50
N LEU A 10 44.00 -52.90 14.19
CA LEU A 10 45.25 -52.76 15.03
C LEU A 10 46.66 -53.03 14.43
N ALA A 11 47.80 -52.47 14.91
CA ALA A 11 48.17 -51.56 16.01
C ALA A 11 49.64 -51.04 15.87
N ARG A 12 49.88 -49.81 16.40
CA ARG A 12 51.01 -49.25 17.21
C ARG A 12 52.48 -49.61 16.86
N THR A 13 53.51 -48.73 16.93
CA THR A 13 53.94 -47.87 18.07
C THR A 13 55.10 -46.91 17.68
N VAL A 14 54.98 -45.61 18.03
CA VAL A 14 55.93 -44.57 18.60
C VAL A 14 57.41 -44.47 18.16
N ALA A 15 57.86 -43.26 17.74
CA ALA A 15 58.88 -42.42 18.44
C ALA A 15 59.29 -41.09 17.70
N ALA A 16 58.98 -39.97 18.37
CA ALA A 16 59.69 -38.69 18.59
C ALA A 16 60.50 -37.90 17.50
N THR A 17 60.03 -36.64 17.32
CA THR A 17 60.73 -35.32 17.27
C THR A 17 61.79 -34.99 16.21
N ALA A 18 61.48 -33.98 15.37
CA ALA A 18 62.29 -32.75 15.20
C ALA A 18 61.47 -31.67 14.44
N ALA A 19 61.59 -30.43 14.89
CA ALA A 19 60.93 -29.25 14.35
C ALA A 19 61.56 -28.79 13.03
N ALA A 20 60.73 -28.32 12.10
CA ALA A 20 61.12 -27.43 11.02
C ALA A 20 59.97 -26.46 10.72
N THR A 21 60.23 -25.20 11.01
CA THR A 21 59.41 -24.03 10.70
C THR A 21 59.33 -23.86 9.17
N LEU A 22 58.12 -23.78 8.61
CA LEU A 22 57.92 -23.27 7.25
C LEU A 22 56.95 -22.09 7.30
N LEU A 23 57.46 -20.93 6.87
CA LEU A 23 56.71 -19.72 6.59
C LEU A 23 55.68 -19.97 5.49
N LEU A 24 54.42 -19.65 5.77
CA LEU A 24 53.39 -19.42 4.75
C LEU A 24 52.97 -17.96 4.85
N THR A 25 53.41 -17.19 3.86
CA THR A 25 52.95 -15.84 3.55
C THR A 25 51.49 -15.90 3.09
N THR A 26 50.57 -15.44 3.93
CA THR A 26 49.20 -15.13 3.53
C THR A 26 49.17 -13.71 2.95
N ALA A 27 49.05 -13.63 1.63
CA ALA A 27 48.71 -12.38 0.96
C ALA A 27 47.21 -12.11 1.19
N ALA A 28 46.92 -11.05 1.95
CA ALA A 28 45.59 -10.52 2.13
C ALA A 28 45.11 -9.89 0.81
N ALA A 29 44.15 -10.54 0.14
CA ALA A 29 43.31 -9.89 -0.85
C ALA A 29 42.05 -9.41 -0.12
N GLY A 30 41.95 -8.09 0.05
CA GLY A 30 40.81 -7.43 0.67
C GLY A 30 39.55 -7.64 -0.16
N VAL A 31 38.69 -8.54 0.30
CA VAL A 31 37.28 -8.56 -0.09
C VAL A 31 36.62 -7.45 0.71
N ALA A 32 36.38 -6.30 0.08
CA ALA A 32 35.46 -5.31 0.62
C ALA A 32 34.06 -5.92 0.56
N ALA A 33 33.66 -6.59 1.64
CA ALA A 33 32.26 -6.89 1.88
C ALA A 33 31.51 -5.55 1.91
N ALA A 34 30.58 -5.35 0.98
CA ALA A 34 29.63 -4.28 1.08
C ALA A 34 28.86 -4.49 2.39
N ALA A 35 29.13 -3.64 3.37
CA ALA A 35 28.37 -3.60 4.61
C ALA A 35 26.88 -3.41 4.25
N PRO A 36 25.94 -4.08 4.95
CA PRO A 36 24.55 -3.70 4.84
C PRO A 36 24.46 -2.22 5.23
N ALA A 37 23.63 -1.45 4.52
CA ALA A 37 23.31 -0.10 4.94
C ALA A 37 22.76 -0.19 6.37
N THR A 38 23.62 0.12 7.34
CA THR A 38 23.25 0.18 8.73
C THR A 38 22.30 1.37 8.83
N GLY A 39 21.00 1.10 9.00
CA GLY A 39 20.07 2.09 9.52
C GLY A 39 20.72 2.71 10.76
N ARG A 40 21.10 3.98 10.66
CA ARG A 40 21.63 4.71 11.80
C ARG A 40 20.48 4.78 12.79
N GLY A 41 20.72 4.27 14.01
CA GLY A 41 19.73 4.30 15.07
C GLY A 41 19.20 5.72 15.26
N HIS A 42 17.87 5.82 15.31
CA HIS A 42 17.13 7.00 15.71
C HIS A 42 17.40 7.20 17.21
N ASP A 43 18.11 8.28 17.53
CA ASP A 43 18.26 8.80 18.88
C ASP A 43 17.33 10.02 18.90
N PRO A 44 16.16 9.95 19.56
CA PRO A 44 15.12 10.98 19.50
C PRO A 44 15.52 12.32 20.14
N HIS A 45 16.76 12.45 20.61
CA HIS A 45 17.28 13.64 21.29
C HIS A 45 18.37 14.41 20.52
N ASP A 46 18.45 14.30 19.19
CA ASP A 46 19.35 15.13 18.34
C ASP A 46 18.56 16.20 17.56
N PRO A 47 18.04 17.26 18.22
CA PRO A 47 17.30 18.32 17.56
C PRO A 47 18.21 19.05 16.56
N GLY A 48 17.87 18.94 15.27
CA GLY A 48 18.62 19.57 14.18
C GLY A 48 19.18 18.61 13.12
N ARG A 49 18.83 17.32 13.14
CA ARG A 49 19.16 16.44 12.02
C ARG A 49 18.40 16.86 10.75
N SER A 50 19.16 17.00 9.68
CA SER A 50 18.62 17.27 8.36
C SER A 50 18.80 16.03 7.47
N GLY A 51 17.70 15.38 7.09
CA GLY A 51 17.68 14.26 6.14
C GLY A 51 17.66 14.75 4.69
N THR A 52 17.86 13.86 3.70
CA THR A 52 17.59 14.19 2.29
C THR A 52 16.61 13.15 1.74
N ARG A 53 15.36 13.57 1.46
CA ARG A 53 14.27 12.71 0.97
C ARG A 53 14.00 12.95 -0.51
N VAL A 54 13.37 11.98 -1.16
CA VAL A 54 12.80 12.16 -2.49
C VAL A 54 11.37 12.68 -2.32
N VAL A 55 11.08 13.87 -2.82
CA VAL A 55 9.74 14.46 -2.88
C VAL A 55 9.28 14.39 -4.34
N PRO A 56 8.24 13.60 -4.66
CA PRO A 56 7.60 13.65 -5.96
C PRO A 56 6.90 15.00 -6.15
N VAL A 57 7.24 15.71 -7.22
CA VAL A 57 6.64 17.01 -7.55
C VAL A 57 6.01 16.92 -8.93
N LEU A 58 4.74 17.33 -9.03
CA LEU A 58 4.02 17.41 -10.30
C LEU A 58 4.66 18.51 -11.16
N GLU A 59 5.10 18.12 -12.36
CA GLU A 59 5.75 19.01 -13.30
C GLU A 59 4.87 19.40 -14.48
N GLY A 60 3.95 18.52 -14.86
CA GLY A 60 2.92 18.84 -15.83
C GLY A 60 1.86 17.75 -15.96
N ARG A 61 0.69 18.16 -16.44
CA ARG A 61 -0.48 17.31 -16.68
C ARG A 61 -1.01 17.56 -18.09
N ALA A 62 -1.49 16.51 -18.75
CA ALA A 62 -2.23 16.62 -19.99
C ALA A 62 -3.34 15.56 -20.03
N THR A 63 -4.48 15.90 -20.63
CA THR A 63 -5.62 15.00 -20.78
C THR A 63 -6.10 14.89 -22.21
N LEU A 64 -6.73 13.75 -22.54
CA LEU A 64 -7.58 13.57 -23.71
C LEU A 64 -8.99 13.33 -23.19
N SER A 65 -9.96 14.07 -23.74
CA SER A 65 -11.34 13.90 -23.32
C SER A 65 -11.79 12.44 -23.41
N ALA A 66 -12.45 11.93 -22.37
CA ALA A 66 -13.02 10.58 -22.36
C ALA A 66 -14.00 10.34 -23.53
N ASP A 67 -14.70 11.40 -23.96
CA ASP A 67 -15.65 11.36 -25.08
C ASP A 67 -14.96 11.59 -26.45
N PHE A 68 -13.62 11.63 -26.52
CA PHE A 68 -12.88 11.76 -27.78
C PHE A 68 -13.11 10.54 -28.68
N LEU A 69 -13.34 10.81 -29.97
CA LEU A 69 -13.52 9.78 -31.00
C LEU A 69 -12.43 9.89 -32.05
N ALA A 70 -11.56 8.89 -32.12
CA ALA A 70 -10.60 8.71 -33.20
C ALA A 70 -11.29 8.21 -34.47
N ASP A 71 -10.71 8.50 -35.64
CA ASP A 71 -11.29 8.02 -36.89
C ASP A 71 -11.30 6.48 -36.96
N GLY A 72 -12.40 5.94 -37.42
CA GLY A 72 -12.61 4.50 -37.59
C GLY A 72 -14.09 4.19 -37.75
N PRO A 73 -14.44 2.90 -37.87
CA PRO A 73 -15.83 2.48 -37.83
C PRO A 73 -16.45 2.80 -36.44
N PRO A 74 -17.79 2.85 -36.34
CA PRO A 74 -18.45 2.95 -35.05
C PRO A 74 -18.04 1.82 -34.08
N SER A 75 -17.92 2.15 -32.80
CA SER A 75 -17.55 1.21 -31.72
C SER A 75 -18.57 1.22 -30.58
N GLY A 76 -18.53 0.21 -29.72
CA GLY A 76 -19.28 0.19 -28.47
C GLY A 76 -20.74 -0.19 -28.60
N ALA A 77 -21.14 -0.87 -29.67
CA ALA A 77 -22.51 -1.34 -29.85
C ALA A 77 -22.97 -2.29 -28.73
N ARG A 78 -22.02 -2.93 -28.04
CA ARG A 78 -22.27 -3.82 -26.89
C ARG A 78 -21.65 -3.32 -25.58
N ALA A 79 -21.07 -2.12 -25.57
CA ALA A 79 -20.50 -1.54 -24.35
C ALA A 79 -21.60 -1.37 -23.28
N SER A 80 -21.22 -1.59 -22.02
CA SER A 80 -22.11 -1.37 -20.89
C SER A 80 -22.37 0.13 -20.73
N ALA A 81 -23.63 0.52 -20.50
CA ALA A 81 -23.95 1.91 -20.21
C ALA A 81 -23.46 2.28 -18.81
N ALA A 82 -22.69 3.35 -18.70
CA ALA A 82 -22.20 3.91 -17.44
C ALA A 82 -22.04 5.43 -17.58
N ASN A 83 -22.09 6.17 -16.46
CA ASN A 83 -21.84 7.62 -16.42
C ASN A 83 -22.63 8.45 -17.47
N GLY A 84 -23.86 8.00 -17.74
CA GLY A 84 -24.77 8.62 -18.72
C GLY A 84 -24.40 8.41 -20.20
N ARG A 85 -23.40 7.58 -20.51
CA ARG A 85 -22.95 7.23 -21.85
C ARG A 85 -23.49 5.87 -22.27
N GLN A 86 -23.82 5.74 -23.55
CA GLN A 86 -24.25 4.50 -24.16
C GLN A 86 -23.90 4.53 -25.64
N GLY A 87 -23.23 3.47 -26.13
CA GLY A 87 -22.89 3.32 -27.53
C GLY A 87 -24.06 2.85 -28.42
N PRO A 88 -23.83 2.64 -29.72
CA PRO A 88 -22.54 2.82 -30.40
C PRO A 88 -22.17 4.30 -30.57
N TRP A 89 -20.88 4.59 -30.60
CA TRP A 89 -20.32 5.91 -30.91
C TRP A 89 -19.85 5.96 -32.37
N ASP A 90 -19.95 7.13 -33.01
CA ASP A 90 -19.64 7.33 -34.44
C ASP A 90 -18.12 7.49 -34.69
N GLY A 91 -17.35 6.50 -34.22
CA GLY A 91 -15.90 6.46 -34.26
C GLY A 91 -15.33 5.45 -33.27
N GLN A 92 -14.01 5.45 -33.11
CA GLN A 92 -13.30 4.63 -32.13
C GLN A 92 -13.03 5.46 -30.88
N VAL A 93 -13.54 5.02 -29.73
CA VAL A 93 -13.19 5.63 -28.44
C VAL A 93 -11.70 5.43 -28.14
N VAL A 94 -11.14 6.24 -27.24
CA VAL A 94 -9.79 6.04 -26.71
C VAL A 94 -9.92 5.94 -25.19
N PRO A 95 -10.08 4.73 -24.64
CA PRO A 95 -10.42 4.51 -23.23
C PRO A 95 -9.20 4.64 -22.30
N GLY A 96 -8.28 5.54 -22.59
CA GLY A 96 -7.00 5.61 -21.89
C GLY A 96 -5.92 4.73 -22.49
N PHE A 97 -4.81 4.62 -21.76
CA PHE A 97 -3.58 3.98 -22.24
C PHE A 97 -3.02 3.04 -21.17
N SER A 98 -3.17 1.74 -21.40
CA SER A 98 -2.59 0.67 -20.58
C SER A 98 -1.06 0.64 -20.72
N ALA A 99 -0.53 1.01 -21.89
CA ALA A 99 0.90 1.09 -22.10
C ALA A 99 1.37 2.21 -23.03
N MET A 100 2.62 2.62 -22.84
CA MET A 100 3.23 3.70 -23.61
C MET A 100 4.71 3.45 -23.96
N VAL A 101 5.20 4.08 -25.03
CA VAL A 101 6.61 4.10 -25.44
C VAL A 101 7.05 5.52 -25.74
N ASP A 102 8.07 5.99 -25.02
CA ASP A 102 8.73 7.28 -25.26
C ASP A 102 9.59 7.25 -26.54
N ASN A 103 9.23 8.05 -27.55
CA ASN A 103 10.07 8.27 -28.74
C ASN A 103 11.26 9.21 -28.44
N GLY A 104 11.15 9.97 -27.35
CA GLY A 104 12.14 10.88 -26.80
C GLY A 104 12.34 12.16 -27.61
N ASP A 105 11.33 12.51 -28.39
CA ASP A 105 11.14 13.80 -29.06
C ASP A 105 9.89 14.55 -28.53
N GLY A 106 9.33 14.07 -27.41
CA GLY A 106 8.10 14.59 -26.81
C GLY A 106 6.82 13.93 -27.35
N THR A 107 6.93 12.95 -28.24
CA THR A 107 5.82 12.09 -28.66
C THR A 107 5.91 10.69 -28.05
N PHE A 108 4.77 10.02 -27.96
CA PHE A 108 4.66 8.69 -27.40
C PHE A 108 3.79 7.81 -28.29
N TRP A 109 4.16 6.54 -28.45
CA TRP A 109 3.18 5.55 -28.88
C TRP A 109 2.42 5.09 -27.65
N ALA A 110 1.09 5.19 -27.67
CA ALA A 110 0.21 4.89 -26.56
C ALA A 110 -0.83 3.85 -27.01
N GLN A 111 -0.99 2.79 -26.22
CA GLN A 111 -1.81 1.62 -26.53
C GLN A 111 -2.96 1.54 -25.50
N PRO A 112 -4.21 1.68 -25.94
CA PRO A 112 -5.37 1.26 -25.14
C PRO A 112 -5.48 -0.27 -25.08
N ASP A 113 -6.21 -0.75 -24.08
CA ASP A 113 -6.55 -2.16 -23.86
C ASP A 113 -7.55 -2.73 -24.91
N ASN A 114 -8.34 -3.74 -24.51
CA ASN A 114 -9.42 -4.26 -25.34
C ASN A 114 -10.58 -3.28 -25.61
N GLY A 115 -10.67 -2.12 -24.99
CA GLY A 115 -11.69 -1.12 -25.28
C GLY A 115 -12.77 -0.95 -24.20
N PHE A 116 -13.57 -2.00 -23.97
CA PHE A 116 -14.78 -1.93 -23.14
C PHE A 116 -14.78 -2.92 -21.96
N GLY A 117 -13.59 -3.41 -21.58
CA GLY A 117 -13.33 -4.23 -20.40
C GLY A 117 -13.70 -5.71 -20.53
N ALA A 118 -14.20 -6.18 -21.68
CA ALA A 118 -14.45 -7.61 -21.87
C ALA A 118 -14.44 -8.09 -23.33
N LYS A 119 -13.99 -9.34 -23.52
CA LYS A 119 -14.10 -10.05 -24.81
C LYS A 119 -15.50 -9.98 -25.45
N GLY A 120 -16.53 -10.02 -24.62
CA GLY A 120 -17.93 -10.08 -25.07
C GLY A 120 -18.50 -8.77 -25.62
N ASN A 121 -17.93 -7.63 -25.25
CA ASN A 121 -18.44 -6.30 -25.64
C ASN A 121 -17.48 -5.51 -26.55
N SER A 122 -16.26 -6.01 -26.78
CA SER A 122 -15.20 -5.31 -27.53
C SER A 122 -14.97 -5.72 -28.99
N ALA A 123 -15.95 -6.36 -29.65
CA ALA A 123 -15.77 -6.84 -31.02
C ALA A 123 -15.76 -5.75 -32.10
N ASP A 124 -16.18 -4.52 -31.78
CA ASP A 124 -16.16 -3.38 -32.69
C ASP A 124 -15.12 -2.31 -32.28
N PHE A 125 -14.27 -2.64 -31.31
CA PHE A 125 -13.11 -1.85 -30.91
C PHE A 125 -11.86 -2.36 -31.62
N LEU A 126 -11.20 -1.52 -32.41
CA LEU A 126 -9.99 -1.86 -33.14
C LEU A 126 -8.77 -1.69 -32.25
N LEU A 127 -7.92 -2.73 -32.18
CA LEU A 127 -6.67 -2.66 -31.41
C LEU A 127 -5.64 -1.81 -32.15
N ARG A 128 -5.05 -0.83 -31.44
CA ARG A 128 -4.25 0.23 -32.04
C ARG A 128 -3.15 0.73 -31.12
N ASN A 129 -2.10 1.28 -31.74
CA ASN A 129 -1.24 2.27 -31.10
C ASN A 129 -1.55 3.66 -31.65
N TYR A 130 -1.72 4.64 -30.78
CA TYR A 130 -1.85 6.05 -31.15
C TYR A 130 -0.51 6.77 -30.94
N LEU A 131 -0.09 7.57 -31.91
CA LEU A 131 1.01 8.50 -31.72
C LEU A 131 0.45 9.77 -31.07
N VAL A 132 0.81 10.02 -29.82
CA VAL A 132 0.31 11.16 -29.05
C VAL A 132 1.39 12.20 -28.79
N ARG A 133 0.96 13.45 -28.66
CA ARG A 133 1.76 14.57 -28.15
C ARG A 133 0.99 15.33 -27.07
N PRO A 134 1.41 15.23 -25.81
CA PRO A 134 0.87 16.07 -24.74
C PRO A 134 1.42 17.52 -24.84
N ASP A 135 0.53 18.51 -24.81
CA ASP A 135 0.86 19.91 -24.50
C ASP A 135 0.66 20.15 -23.00
N TRP A 136 1.69 19.82 -22.23
CA TRP A 136 1.67 19.81 -20.77
C TRP A 136 1.21 21.15 -20.16
N ASP A 137 0.11 21.15 -19.40
CA ASP A 137 -0.14 22.22 -18.44
C ASP A 137 0.93 22.15 -17.35
N THR A 138 1.60 23.27 -17.14
CA THR A 138 2.68 23.47 -16.17
C THR A 138 2.28 24.46 -15.08
N GLY A 139 0.99 24.80 -14.98
CA GLY A 139 0.41 25.82 -14.10
C GLY A 139 0.62 27.25 -14.61
N THR A 140 1.42 27.43 -15.67
CA THR A 140 1.71 28.75 -16.26
C THR A 140 1.67 28.76 -17.79
N ARG A 141 1.72 27.59 -18.43
CA ARG A 141 1.80 27.38 -19.89
C ARG A 141 1.31 25.98 -20.25
N GLY A 142 0.99 25.81 -21.53
CA GLY A 142 0.43 24.58 -22.11
C GLY A 142 -1.08 24.55 -21.97
N SER A 143 -1.77 23.91 -22.91
CA SER A 143 -3.22 23.75 -22.83
C SER A 143 -3.66 22.66 -21.87
N GLY A 144 -2.76 21.73 -21.52
CA GLY A 144 -3.12 20.52 -20.79
C GLY A 144 -3.83 19.48 -21.66
N GLU A 145 -3.68 19.55 -22.99
CA GLU A 145 -4.38 18.64 -23.90
C GLU A 145 -3.40 17.63 -24.53
N ILE A 146 -3.88 16.42 -24.79
CA ILE A 146 -3.17 15.38 -25.54
C ILE A 146 -3.65 15.43 -27.00
N GLU A 147 -2.73 15.68 -27.93
CA GLU A 147 -2.99 15.64 -29.36
C GLU A 147 -2.73 14.23 -29.92
N ILE A 148 -3.71 13.66 -30.65
CA ILE A 148 -3.53 12.43 -31.43
C ILE A 148 -2.98 12.82 -32.82
N LEU A 149 -1.77 12.37 -33.15
CA LEU A 149 -1.07 12.72 -34.38
C LEU A 149 -1.24 11.70 -35.50
N ASP A 150 -1.24 10.42 -35.13
CA ASP A 150 -1.26 9.29 -36.06
C ASP A 150 -1.72 8.03 -35.33
N ARG A 151 -1.92 6.94 -36.08
CA ARG A 151 -2.24 5.62 -35.52
C ARG A 151 -1.63 4.47 -36.32
N ILE A 152 -1.46 3.34 -35.64
CA ILE A 152 -1.15 2.03 -36.20
C ILE A 152 -2.30 1.10 -35.79
N ASP A 153 -2.99 0.50 -36.76
CA ASP A 153 -4.00 -0.54 -36.53
C ASP A 153 -3.30 -1.90 -36.46
N TYR A 154 -3.64 -2.75 -35.49
CA TYR A 154 -3.12 -4.11 -35.42
C TYR A 154 -3.92 -5.07 -36.30
N ASP A 155 -3.22 -5.96 -36.99
CA ASP A 155 -3.81 -6.85 -37.98
C ASP A 155 -3.09 -8.22 -38.09
N ASP A 156 -3.79 -9.19 -38.67
CA ASP A 156 -3.27 -10.51 -39.02
C ASP A 156 -3.33 -10.76 -40.54
N ALA A 157 -2.97 -9.77 -41.36
CA ALA A 157 -3.05 -9.85 -42.83
C ALA A 157 -2.22 -11.01 -43.41
N ASP A 158 -1.17 -11.43 -42.70
CA ASP A 158 -0.31 -12.56 -43.08
C ASP A 158 -0.86 -13.94 -42.65
N HIS A 159 -2.05 -14.00 -42.03
CA HIS A 159 -2.72 -15.24 -41.58
C HIS A 159 -1.85 -16.11 -40.67
N VAL A 160 -1.26 -15.47 -39.68
CA VAL A 160 -0.35 -16.09 -38.71
C VAL A 160 -1.12 -16.75 -37.57
N LEU A 161 -2.32 -16.25 -37.24
CA LEU A 161 -3.18 -16.84 -36.22
C LEU A 161 -3.83 -18.15 -36.70
N ASP A 162 -3.92 -19.12 -35.80
CA ASP A 162 -4.49 -20.45 -36.06
C ASP A 162 -5.87 -20.66 -35.39
N PHE A 163 -6.48 -19.57 -34.90
CA PHE A 163 -7.82 -19.54 -34.34
C PHE A 163 -8.66 -18.41 -34.97
N PRO A 164 -10.00 -18.51 -34.95
CA PRO A 164 -10.85 -17.50 -35.57
C PRO A 164 -10.77 -16.14 -34.87
N ILE A 165 -10.72 -15.07 -35.67
CA ILE A 165 -10.83 -13.68 -35.21
C ILE A 165 -12.12 -13.01 -35.71
N VAL A 166 -12.46 -11.83 -35.20
CA VAL A 166 -13.69 -11.09 -35.59
C VAL A 166 -13.71 -10.78 -37.08
N HIS A 167 -12.60 -10.30 -37.64
CA HIS A 167 -12.50 -9.89 -39.05
C HIS A 167 -11.85 -10.97 -39.95
N GLU A 168 -12.05 -12.25 -39.61
CA GLU A 168 -11.46 -13.42 -40.29
C GLU A 168 -11.63 -13.39 -41.81
N ASP A 169 -12.82 -12.98 -42.28
CA ASP A 169 -13.22 -12.99 -43.69
C ASP A 169 -12.84 -11.69 -44.46
N THR A 170 -12.06 -10.80 -43.86
CA THR A 170 -11.60 -9.55 -44.49
C THR A 170 -10.17 -9.69 -45.00
N GLU A 171 -9.76 -8.87 -45.97
CA GLU A 171 -8.37 -8.89 -46.49
C GLU A 171 -7.36 -8.43 -45.45
N GLN A 172 -7.71 -7.39 -44.67
CA GLN A 172 -6.80 -6.81 -43.68
C GLN A 172 -6.76 -7.62 -42.39
N ARG A 173 -7.82 -8.34 -42.00
CA ARG A 173 -7.89 -9.11 -40.76
C ARG A 173 -7.54 -8.26 -39.52
N LEU A 174 -8.12 -7.06 -39.46
CA LEU A 174 -7.94 -6.13 -38.34
C LEU A 174 -8.33 -6.80 -37.03
N LEU A 175 -7.46 -6.71 -36.04
CA LEU A 175 -7.66 -7.28 -34.71
C LEU A 175 -8.52 -6.34 -33.86
N THR A 176 -9.36 -6.95 -33.04
CA THR A 176 -10.31 -6.25 -32.17
C THR A 176 -10.11 -6.62 -30.71
N GLY A 177 -10.70 -5.86 -29.81
CA GLY A 177 -10.71 -6.19 -28.38
C GLY A 177 -11.48 -7.47 -28.02
N ALA A 178 -12.16 -8.12 -28.98
CA ALA A 178 -12.67 -9.48 -28.77
C ALA A 178 -11.63 -10.56 -29.11
N ASP A 179 -10.58 -10.22 -29.85
CA ASP A 179 -9.53 -11.14 -30.27
C ASP A 179 -8.44 -11.23 -29.19
N PHE A 180 -7.95 -10.07 -28.72
CA PHE A 180 -6.92 -9.94 -27.68
C PHE A 180 -7.23 -8.82 -26.69
N ASP A 181 -6.61 -8.94 -25.51
CA ASP A 181 -6.67 -7.98 -24.40
C ASP A 181 -5.27 -7.42 -24.18
N VAL A 182 -4.88 -6.38 -24.92
CA VAL A 182 -3.48 -5.96 -25.07
C VAL A 182 -3.09 -4.91 -24.04
N GLU A 183 -2.23 -5.27 -23.09
CA GLU A 183 -1.99 -4.41 -21.90
C GLU A 183 -0.60 -3.79 -21.84
N SER A 184 0.40 -4.42 -22.47
CA SER A 184 1.78 -3.93 -22.41
C SER A 184 2.44 -3.89 -23.77
N VAL A 185 3.33 -2.91 -23.98
CA VAL A 185 4.05 -2.75 -25.25
C VAL A 185 5.51 -2.36 -25.05
N VAL A 186 6.38 -3.06 -25.78
CA VAL A 186 7.82 -2.76 -25.86
C VAL A 186 8.18 -2.55 -27.32
N ARG A 187 8.73 -1.38 -27.64
CA ARG A 187 9.29 -1.12 -28.97
C ARG A 187 10.72 -1.66 -29.08
N ALA A 188 10.93 -2.57 -30.03
CA ALA A 188 12.25 -3.08 -30.37
C ALA A 188 13.08 -2.04 -31.14
N LYS A 189 14.40 -2.25 -31.19
CA LYS A 189 15.35 -1.31 -31.83
C LYS A 189 15.19 -1.19 -33.34
N ASP A 190 14.61 -2.19 -33.99
CA ASP A 190 14.28 -2.18 -35.41
C ASP A 190 12.93 -1.50 -35.71
N GLY A 191 12.21 -1.06 -34.66
CA GLY A 191 10.94 -0.35 -34.76
C GLY A 191 9.72 -1.25 -34.65
N THR A 192 9.89 -2.58 -34.56
CA THR A 192 8.80 -3.55 -34.31
C THR A 192 8.28 -3.45 -32.87
N PHE A 193 7.09 -4.00 -32.61
CA PHE A 193 6.42 -3.92 -31.31
C PHE A 193 6.18 -5.32 -30.73
N TRP A 194 6.68 -5.55 -29.51
CA TRP A 194 6.31 -6.70 -28.70
C TRP A 194 5.17 -6.30 -27.78
N VAL A 195 4.09 -7.08 -27.77
CA VAL A 195 2.86 -6.75 -27.04
C VAL A 195 2.48 -7.91 -26.12
N GLY A 196 2.23 -7.65 -24.85
CA GLY A 196 1.65 -8.62 -23.92
C GLY A 196 0.12 -8.55 -23.97
N GLU A 197 -0.56 -9.69 -23.86
CA GLU A 197 -2.02 -9.73 -23.79
C GLU A 197 -2.55 -10.72 -22.75
N GLU A 198 -3.81 -10.57 -22.35
CA GLU A 198 -4.37 -11.28 -21.20
C GLU A 198 -5.26 -12.49 -21.47
N PHE A 199 -5.98 -12.50 -22.60
CA PHE A 199 -6.93 -13.57 -22.89
C PHE A 199 -6.20 -14.88 -23.18
N GLY A 200 -5.12 -14.85 -23.94
CA GLY A 200 -4.32 -16.02 -24.29
C GLY A 200 -3.39 -16.55 -23.20
N PRO A 201 -3.05 -15.80 -22.16
CA PRO A 201 -1.98 -14.82 -22.25
C PRO A 201 -0.86 -15.18 -23.24
N TYR A 202 -0.57 -14.26 -24.16
CA TYR A 202 0.42 -14.38 -25.22
C TYR A 202 1.39 -13.19 -25.19
N VAL A 203 2.61 -13.43 -25.69
CA VAL A 203 3.45 -12.36 -26.20
C VAL A 203 3.33 -12.33 -27.73
N LEU A 204 2.82 -11.23 -28.26
CA LEU A 204 2.63 -10.95 -29.68
C LEU A 204 3.80 -10.14 -30.23
N HIS A 205 4.08 -10.26 -31.53
CA HIS A 205 5.13 -9.49 -32.21
C HIS A 205 4.61 -8.90 -33.52
N PHE A 206 4.43 -7.58 -33.53
CA PHE A 206 3.96 -6.83 -34.67
C PHE A 206 5.10 -6.08 -35.35
N ASP A 207 5.01 -5.91 -36.66
CA ASP A 207 5.94 -5.07 -37.38
C ASP A 207 5.70 -3.58 -37.08
N ALA A 208 6.50 -2.70 -37.69
CA ALA A 208 6.38 -1.26 -37.46
C ALA A 208 5.08 -0.64 -38.03
N THR A 209 4.30 -1.40 -38.80
CA THR A 209 3.04 -0.99 -39.42
C THR A 209 1.80 -1.65 -38.79
N GLY A 210 1.99 -2.56 -37.83
CA GLY A 210 0.91 -3.19 -37.07
C GLY A 210 0.53 -4.60 -37.51
N THR A 211 1.24 -5.18 -38.48
CA THR A 211 0.96 -6.54 -38.97
C THR A 211 1.66 -7.58 -38.10
N LEU A 212 0.91 -8.59 -37.65
CA LEU A 212 1.41 -9.67 -36.81
C LEU A 212 2.45 -10.52 -37.57
N MET A 213 3.66 -10.63 -37.04
CA MET A 213 4.81 -11.21 -37.74
C MET A 213 4.99 -12.72 -37.50
N SER A 214 4.51 -13.22 -36.36
CA SER A 214 4.76 -14.60 -35.91
C SER A 214 3.69 -15.10 -34.97
N ALA A 215 3.55 -16.42 -34.89
CA ALA A 215 2.57 -17.06 -34.02
C ALA A 215 2.74 -16.56 -32.57
N PRO A 216 1.62 -16.28 -31.86
CA PRO A 216 1.66 -15.83 -30.47
C PRO A 216 2.48 -16.76 -29.57
N VAL A 217 3.37 -16.19 -28.73
CA VAL A 217 4.18 -16.98 -27.80
C VAL A 217 3.38 -17.23 -26.52
N ALA A 218 2.81 -18.42 -26.41
CA ALA A 218 1.99 -18.85 -25.26
C ALA A 218 2.75 -18.89 -23.94
N LEU A 219 2.09 -18.42 -22.87
CA LEU A 219 2.52 -18.60 -21.49
C LEU A 219 2.92 -20.09 -21.24
N PRO A 220 4.08 -20.36 -20.61
CA PRO A 220 4.60 -21.72 -20.48
C PRO A 220 3.77 -22.57 -19.50
N ASP A 221 4.10 -23.88 -19.45
CA ASP A 221 3.50 -24.86 -18.55
C ASP A 221 1.98 -25.10 -18.72
N GLY A 222 1.41 -24.66 -19.85
CA GLY A 222 -0.02 -24.81 -20.13
C GLY A 222 -0.90 -23.92 -19.26
N LEU A 223 -0.33 -22.85 -18.68
CA LEU A 223 -1.09 -21.84 -17.97
C LEU A 223 -1.96 -21.07 -18.98
N LYS A 224 -3.27 -21.04 -18.72
CA LYS A 224 -4.27 -20.43 -19.59
C LYS A 224 -5.30 -19.68 -18.76
N SER A 225 -5.87 -18.62 -19.33
CA SER A 225 -7.08 -17.97 -18.82
C SER A 225 -8.33 -18.69 -19.32
N PRO A 226 -9.52 -18.40 -18.77
CA PRO A 226 -10.80 -18.85 -19.32
C PRO A 226 -11.08 -18.38 -20.76
N GLN A 227 -10.49 -17.27 -21.20
CA GLN A 227 -10.67 -16.73 -22.56
C GLN A 227 -9.72 -17.33 -23.60
N ASN A 228 -8.74 -18.14 -23.18
CA ASN A 228 -7.72 -18.69 -24.08
C ASN A 228 -8.37 -19.57 -25.17
N PRO A 229 -8.06 -19.33 -26.47
CA PRO A 229 -8.71 -20.02 -27.59
C PRO A 229 -8.39 -21.52 -27.68
N THR A 230 -7.34 -21.98 -26.99
CA THR A 230 -6.88 -23.37 -26.94
C THR A 230 -7.22 -24.07 -25.61
N LEU A 231 -7.97 -23.43 -24.71
CA LEU A 231 -8.44 -24.05 -23.47
C LEU A 231 -9.43 -25.18 -23.81
N ALA A 232 -9.08 -26.43 -23.49
CA ALA A 232 -9.92 -27.56 -23.80
C ALA A 232 -11.16 -27.62 -22.89
N ALA A 233 -12.25 -28.19 -23.40
CA ALA A 233 -13.45 -28.39 -22.59
C ALA A 233 -13.15 -29.23 -21.34
N GLY A 234 -13.37 -28.64 -20.16
CA GLY A 234 -13.08 -29.27 -18.86
C GLY A 234 -11.63 -29.09 -18.36
N GLU A 235 -10.76 -28.42 -19.11
CA GLU A 235 -9.46 -27.96 -18.63
C GLU A 235 -9.66 -26.84 -17.60
N THR A 236 -8.94 -26.89 -16.48
CA THR A 236 -9.04 -25.87 -15.43
C THR A 236 -8.07 -24.74 -15.73
N ALA A 237 -8.59 -23.55 -16.02
CA ALA A 237 -7.80 -22.34 -16.16
C ALA A 237 -7.10 -22.01 -14.81
N ARG A 238 -5.81 -21.66 -14.89
CA ARG A 238 -5.00 -21.26 -13.72
C ARG A 238 -4.64 -19.78 -13.72
N VAL A 239 -4.78 -19.11 -14.86
CA VAL A 239 -4.77 -17.65 -14.95
C VAL A 239 -6.20 -17.17 -14.74
N ARG A 240 -6.40 -16.05 -14.05
CA ARG A 240 -7.73 -15.46 -13.87
C ARG A 240 -8.25 -14.92 -15.21
N ALA A 241 -9.56 -14.68 -15.31
CA ALA A 241 -10.13 -14.07 -16.50
C ALA A 241 -9.76 -12.59 -16.53
N SER A 242 -9.18 -12.12 -17.65
CA SER A 242 -8.52 -10.80 -17.73
C SER A 242 -7.57 -10.63 -16.54
N GLY A 243 -6.49 -11.40 -16.59
CA GLY A 243 -5.43 -11.31 -15.59
C GLY A 243 -4.18 -12.04 -16.06
N GLY A 244 -3.93 -11.92 -17.36
CA GLY A 244 -2.80 -12.47 -18.07
C GLY A 244 -1.64 -11.50 -18.06
N PHE A 245 -1.04 -11.20 -19.22
CA PHE A 245 0.15 -10.35 -19.27
C PHE A 245 -0.17 -8.87 -19.28
N GLU A 246 -0.47 -8.35 -18.10
CA GLU A 246 -0.66 -6.91 -17.91
C GLU A 246 0.63 -6.12 -18.08
N ALA A 247 1.70 -6.50 -17.36
CA ALA A 247 2.95 -5.76 -17.38
C ALA A 247 4.04 -6.47 -18.20
N MET A 248 4.84 -5.70 -18.94
CA MET A 248 6.02 -6.24 -19.63
C MET A 248 7.16 -5.24 -19.71
N SER A 249 8.35 -5.69 -19.31
CA SER A 249 9.58 -4.91 -19.49
C SER A 249 10.57 -5.58 -20.46
N ALA A 250 11.67 -4.89 -20.79
CA ALA A 250 12.68 -5.42 -21.71
C ALA A 250 14.10 -5.10 -21.27
N SER A 251 15.03 -6.04 -21.46
CA SER A 251 16.44 -5.80 -21.18
C SER A 251 16.96 -4.63 -22.03
N PRO A 252 17.89 -3.79 -21.54
CA PRO A 252 18.37 -2.61 -22.29
C PRO A 252 18.98 -2.93 -23.67
N ASP A 253 19.46 -4.17 -23.86
CA ASP A 253 19.96 -4.63 -25.15
C ASP A 253 18.86 -5.12 -26.11
N GLY A 254 17.63 -5.34 -25.62
CA GLY A 254 16.47 -5.85 -26.37
C GLY A 254 16.45 -7.37 -26.51
N ARG A 255 17.35 -8.08 -25.81
CA ARG A 255 17.46 -9.55 -25.93
C ARG A 255 16.37 -10.29 -25.17
N TYR A 256 15.93 -9.76 -24.03
CA TYR A 256 14.97 -10.41 -23.17
C TYR A 256 13.77 -9.52 -22.93
N LEU A 257 12.58 -10.12 -22.94
CA LEU A 257 11.36 -9.54 -22.40
C LEU A 257 11.06 -10.16 -21.05
N TYR A 258 10.39 -9.40 -20.20
CA TYR A 258 10.01 -9.75 -18.85
C TYR A 258 8.51 -9.56 -18.65
N PRO A 259 7.66 -10.39 -19.29
CA PRO A 259 6.21 -10.30 -19.09
C PRO A 259 5.84 -10.82 -17.70
N VAL A 260 4.83 -10.20 -17.10
CA VAL A 260 4.39 -10.43 -15.72
C VAL A 260 2.89 -10.65 -15.74
N VAL A 261 2.43 -11.67 -15.02
CA VAL A 261 0.99 -11.87 -14.85
C VAL A 261 0.41 -10.82 -13.90
N GLU A 262 -0.72 -10.22 -14.26
CA GLU A 262 -1.43 -9.19 -13.48
C GLU A 262 -1.79 -9.68 -12.07
N ASN A 263 -2.27 -10.93 -12.05
CA ASN A 263 -2.98 -11.56 -10.95
C ASN A 263 -2.19 -12.75 -10.36
N GLY A 264 -2.58 -13.16 -9.15
CA GLY A 264 -2.10 -14.39 -8.55
C GLY A 264 -2.66 -15.61 -9.27
N LEU A 265 -1.82 -16.60 -9.55
CA LEU A 265 -2.27 -17.84 -10.19
C LEU A 265 -3.27 -18.56 -9.28
N VAL A 266 -4.34 -19.10 -9.88
CA VAL A 266 -5.35 -19.86 -9.15
C VAL A 266 -4.70 -21.07 -8.47
N GLY A 267 -4.95 -21.19 -7.15
CA GLY A 267 -4.39 -22.23 -6.30
C GLY A 267 -2.96 -21.97 -5.81
N ASP A 268 -2.42 -20.77 -6.02
CA ASP A 268 -1.15 -20.30 -5.43
C ASP A 268 -1.41 -19.20 -4.38
N ASP A 269 -0.35 -18.64 -3.78
CA ASP A 269 -0.44 -17.44 -2.94
C ASP A 269 -1.03 -16.26 -3.74
N GLU A 270 -2.15 -15.70 -3.28
CA GLU A 270 -2.85 -14.58 -3.94
C GLU A 270 -2.02 -13.31 -4.05
N ARG A 271 -0.97 -13.16 -3.22
CA ARG A 271 -0.05 -12.01 -3.28
C ARG A 271 1.12 -12.21 -4.23
N ARG A 272 1.32 -13.41 -4.76
CA ARG A 272 2.45 -13.72 -5.62
C ARG A 272 2.13 -13.41 -7.08
N ARG A 273 3.01 -12.68 -7.75
CA ARG A 273 3.05 -12.50 -9.21
C ARG A 273 4.29 -13.15 -9.78
N VAL A 274 4.18 -13.68 -11.00
CA VAL A 274 5.30 -14.38 -11.65
C VAL A 274 5.81 -13.51 -12.79
N VAL A 275 7.10 -13.16 -12.70
CA VAL A 275 7.85 -12.51 -13.79
C VAL A 275 8.51 -13.60 -14.61
N PHE A 276 8.24 -13.66 -15.90
CA PHE A 276 8.85 -14.62 -16.83
C PHE A 276 10.01 -13.99 -17.59
N GLU A 277 10.86 -14.78 -18.23
CA GLU A 277 11.84 -14.28 -19.19
C GLU A 277 11.70 -14.96 -20.55
N LEU A 278 11.55 -14.15 -21.59
CA LEU A 278 11.44 -14.56 -22.98
C LEU A 278 12.69 -14.10 -23.75
N ASP A 279 13.34 -14.98 -24.52
CA ASP A 279 14.46 -14.60 -25.42
C ASP A 279 13.90 -14.20 -26.80
N THR A 280 13.98 -12.91 -27.14
CA THR A 280 13.39 -12.32 -28.36
C THR A 280 14.02 -12.85 -29.64
N ARG A 281 15.23 -13.42 -29.58
CA ARG A 281 15.89 -14.00 -30.77
C ARG A 281 15.38 -15.41 -31.08
N ARG A 282 14.89 -16.10 -30.06
CA ARG A 282 14.38 -17.46 -30.18
C ARG A 282 12.86 -17.48 -30.29
N GLY A 283 12.18 -16.47 -29.76
CA GLY A 283 10.72 -16.49 -29.59
C GLY A 283 10.30 -17.55 -28.56
N GLU A 284 11.14 -17.79 -27.54
CA GLU A 284 10.94 -18.87 -26.57
C GLU A 284 11.26 -18.41 -25.14
N TYR A 285 10.47 -18.88 -24.17
CA TYR A 285 10.73 -18.68 -22.76
C TYR A 285 12.02 -19.41 -22.35
N THR A 286 12.84 -18.76 -21.53
CA THR A 286 14.13 -19.34 -21.09
C THR A 286 13.97 -20.34 -19.94
N GLY A 287 12.78 -20.39 -19.33
CA GLY A 287 12.48 -21.14 -18.10
C GLY A 287 12.91 -20.42 -16.82
N ARG A 288 13.49 -19.21 -16.91
CA ARG A 288 13.77 -18.38 -15.72
C ARG A 288 12.51 -17.61 -15.32
N THR A 289 12.24 -17.61 -14.01
CA THR A 289 11.15 -16.84 -13.41
C THR A 289 11.58 -16.20 -12.09
N TRP A 290 10.87 -15.15 -11.70
CA TRP A 290 10.99 -14.52 -10.39
C TRP A 290 9.61 -14.36 -9.76
N SER A 291 9.58 -14.32 -8.43
CA SER A 291 8.35 -14.06 -7.67
C SER A 291 8.36 -12.60 -7.22
N TYR A 292 7.34 -11.84 -7.59
CA TYR A 292 7.07 -10.52 -7.05
C TYR A 292 5.92 -10.64 -6.04
N GLN A 293 6.00 -10.01 -4.87
CA GLN A 293 4.96 -10.09 -3.85
C GLN A 293 4.27 -8.72 -3.67
N VAL A 294 2.98 -8.66 -4.00
CA VAL A 294 2.16 -7.45 -3.79
C VAL A 294 1.87 -7.23 -2.29
N ASP A 295 1.49 -6.02 -1.92
CA ASP A 295 1.32 -5.54 -0.55
C ASP A 295 0.08 -6.11 0.12
N ALA A 296 -1.03 -6.19 -0.61
CA ALA A 296 -2.28 -6.75 -0.11
C ALA A 296 -2.81 -7.85 -1.06
N PRO A 297 -3.54 -8.85 -0.53
CA PRO A 297 -4.36 -9.71 -1.36
C PRO A 297 -5.32 -8.85 -2.20
N GLY A 298 -5.37 -9.09 -3.51
CA GLY A 298 -6.18 -8.30 -4.45
C GLY A 298 -5.47 -7.12 -5.13
N ASN A 299 -4.28 -6.71 -4.67
CA ASN A 299 -3.46 -5.76 -5.44
C ASN A 299 -2.97 -6.40 -6.74
N LEU A 300 -2.88 -5.62 -7.80
CA LEU A 300 -2.55 -6.04 -9.16
C LEU A 300 -1.24 -5.38 -9.59
N VAL A 301 -0.57 -6.00 -10.56
CA VAL A 301 0.62 -5.43 -11.21
C VAL A 301 0.20 -4.90 -12.57
N ALA A 302 0.38 -3.60 -12.77
CA ALA A 302 -0.23 -2.88 -13.88
C ALA A 302 0.74 -2.61 -15.05
N ASP A 303 2.03 -2.34 -14.77
CA ASP A 303 3.07 -2.13 -15.80
C ASP A 303 4.48 -2.30 -15.22
N ALA A 304 5.47 -2.47 -16.10
CA ALA A 304 6.86 -2.66 -15.75
C ALA A 304 7.82 -1.94 -16.71
N PHE A 305 8.60 -0.98 -16.19
CA PHE A 305 9.55 -0.23 -17.00
C PHE A 305 11.01 -0.49 -16.64
N THR A 306 11.88 -0.64 -17.64
CA THR A 306 13.30 -0.93 -17.40
C THR A 306 14.12 0.34 -17.12
N VAL A 307 14.67 0.42 -15.91
CA VAL A 307 15.50 1.56 -15.45
C VAL A 307 16.99 1.24 -15.34
N GLY A 308 17.37 0.00 -15.62
CA GLY A 308 18.75 -0.42 -15.72
C GLY A 308 18.89 -1.92 -15.96
N LYS A 309 20.13 -2.40 -16.00
CA LYS A 309 20.41 -3.82 -16.23
C LYS A 309 19.83 -4.67 -15.08
N GLY A 310 18.77 -5.41 -15.36
CA GLY A 310 18.06 -6.25 -14.39
C GLY A 310 17.33 -5.47 -13.31
N ARG A 311 17.03 -4.18 -13.55
CA ARG A 311 16.27 -3.34 -12.63
C ARG A 311 15.07 -2.75 -13.32
N PHE A 312 13.91 -2.89 -12.70
CA PHE A 312 12.62 -2.47 -13.24
C PHE A 312 11.89 -1.60 -12.23
N TRP A 313 11.13 -0.65 -12.73
CA TRP A 313 9.98 -0.13 -12.00
C TRP A 313 8.79 -1.04 -12.25
N MET A 314 8.01 -1.30 -11.21
CA MET A 314 6.80 -2.11 -11.24
C MET A 314 5.67 -1.26 -10.69
N VAL A 315 4.57 -1.13 -11.44
CA VAL A 315 3.35 -0.50 -10.95
C VAL A 315 2.55 -1.53 -10.17
N GLU A 316 2.15 -1.16 -8.97
CA GLU A 316 1.25 -1.95 -8.12
C GLU A 316 0.07 -1.09 -7.70
N ARG A 317 -1.14 -1.64 -7.83
CA ARG A 317 -2.38 -0.91 -7.54
C ARG A 317 -3.47 -1.79 -6.94
N ASP A 318 -4.31 -1.22 -6.10
CA ASP A 318 -5.61 -1.81 -5.77
C ASP A 318 -6.63 -1.54 -6.89
N ASN A 319 -7.81 -2.16 -6.82
CA ASN A 319 -8.87 -2.02 -7.83
C ASN A 319 -9.98 -1.00 -7.46
N ALA A 320 -9.74 -0.16 -6.47
CA ALA A 320 -10.57 0.97 -6.08
C ALA A 320 -10.10 2.27 -6.75
N ASP A 321 -10.99 3.25 -6.79
CA ASP A 321 -10.78 4.55 -7.41
C ASP A 321 -11.22 5.70 -6.49
N GLY A 322 -10.94 6.93 -6.93
CA GLY A 322 -11.27 8.16 -6.23
C GLY A 322 -10.84 8.12 -4.77
N ALA A 323 -11.77 8.48 -3.89
CA ALA A 323 -11.54 8.44 -2.46
C ALA A 323 -11.40 7.02 -1.89
N ALA A 324 -11.89 5.99 -2.56
CA ALA A 324 -11.75 4.62 -2.08
C ALA A 324 -10.35 4.04 -2.32
N SER A 325 -9.53 4.67 -3.18
CA SER A 325 -8.14 4.27 -3.46
C SER A 325 -7.28 4.14 -2.20
N VAL A 326 -6.41 3.15 -2.21
CA VAL A 326 -5.54 2.70 -1.11
C VAL A 326 -4.10 2.67 -1.66
N THR A 327 -3.74 1.68 -2.48
CA THR A 327 -2.45 1.53 -3.15
C THR A 327 -2.48 1.99 -4.61
N LYS A 328 -1.62 2.97 -4.97
CA LYS A 328 -1.23 3.31 -6.35
C LYS A 328 0.27 3.64 -6.38
N ARG A 329 1.13 2.63 -6.50
CA ARG A 329 2.58 2.76 -6.20
C ARG A 329 3.46 2.26 -7.32
N VAL A 330 4.64 2.85 -7.44
CA VAL A 330 5.74 2.40 -8.29
C VAL A 330 6.87 1.93 -7.40
N TYR A 331 7.33 0.70 -7.63
CA TYR A 331 8.44 0.09 -6.89
C TYR A 331 9.62 -0.22 -7.81
N GLU A 332 10.85 0.07 -7.39
CA GLU A 332 12.06 -0.46 -8.04
C GLU A 332 12.36 -1.87 -7.51
N VAL A 333 12.55 -2.81 -8.44
CA VAL A 333 13.01 -4.18 -8.16
C VAL A 333 14.34 -4.46 -8.87
N ASP A 334 15.16 -5.32 -8.30
CA ASP A 334 16.38 -5.85 -8.91
C ASP A 334 16.29 -7.38 -9.02
N LEU A 335 16.31 -7.92 -10.23
CA LEU A 335 16.21 -9.36 -10.51
C LEU A 335 17.29 -10.23 -9.83
N ARG A 336 18.34 -9.59 -9.28
CA ARG A 336 19.43 -10.27 -8.57
C ARG A 336 19.24 -10.28 -7.05
N ARG A 337 18.21 -9.61 -6.52
CA ARG A 337 17.99 -9.40 -5.09
C ARG A 337 16.63 -9.93 -4.68
N THR A 338 16.64 -10.93 -3.81
CA THR A 338 15.43 -11.45 -3.16
C THR A 338 15.46 -11.22 -1.66
N ASP A 339 14.28 -11.16 -1.04
CA ASP A 339 14.10 -11.25 0.40
C ASP A 339 14.45 -12.66 0.92
N ALA A 340 14.17 -12.93 2.20
CA ALA A 340 14.49 -14.22 2.81
C ALA A 340 13.56 -15.34 2.32
N GLU A 341 12.38 -14.98 1.83
CA GLU A 341 11.31 -15.84 1.34
C GLU A 341 11.47 -16.16 -0.16
N GLY A 342 12.36 -15.43 -0.85
CA GLY A 342 12.67 -15.66 -2.27
C GLY A 342 11.89 -14.78 -3.24
N HIS A 343 11.16 -13.76 -2.75
CA HIS A 343 10.52 -12.75 -3.58
C HIS A 343 11.49 -11.63 -3.91
N LEU A 344 11.30 -10.96 -5.05
CA LEU A 344 12.06 -9.78 -5.43
C LEU A 344 11.95 -8.72 -4.34
N ARG A 345 13.09 -8.20 -3.87
CA ARG A 345 13.09 -7.03 -2.99
C ARG A 345 12.61 -5.83 -3.80
N LYS A 346 11.68 -5.09 -3.22
CA LYS A 346 11.11 -3.89 -3.82
C LYS A 346 11.36 -2.67 -2.94
N GLU A 347 11.69 -1.54 -3.58
CA GLU A 347 11.95 -0.25 -2.94
C GLU A 347 10.96 0.78 -3.51
N LEU A 348 10.25 1.53 -2.67
CA LEU A 348 9.26 2.50 -3.14
C LEU A 348 9.96 3.62 -3.93
N VAL A 349 9.44 3.92 -5.13
CA VAL A 349 9.92 5.00 -6.01
C VAL A 349 8.95 6.17 -6.00
N LEU A 350 7.66 5.87 -6.12
CA LEU A 350 6.59 6.85 -6.20
C LEU A 350 5.32 6.27 -5.55
N ASP A 351 4.66 7.08 -4.74
CA ASP A 351 3.26 6.88 -4.38
C ASP A 351 2.43 7.88 -5.20
N ALA A 352 1.65 7.39 -6.15
CA ALA A 352 0.89 8.21 -7.08
C ALA A 352 -0.34 8.86 -6.42
N LEU A 353 -0.67 8.51 -5.17
CA LEU A 353 -1.64 9.23 -4.37
C LEU A 353 -1.02 10.43 -3.62
N LYS A 354 0.30 10.63 -3.73
CA LYS A 354 1.06 11.62 -2.96
C LYS A 354 2.12 12.31 -3.79
N ILE A 355 1.69 13.28 -4.58
CA ILE A 355 2.58 14.11 -5.41
C ILE A 355 2.36 15.58 -5.04
N ALA A 356 3.41 16.28 -4.65
CA ALA A 356 3.31 17.70 -4.34
C ALA A 356 2.97 18.51 -5.61
N ASN A 357 2.01 19.42 -5.51
CA ASN A 357 1.57 20.31 -6.59
C ASN A 357 1.77 21.79 -6.21
N PRO A 358 3.02 22.24 -5.97
CA PRO A 358 3.29 23.61 -5.50
C PRO A 358 2.97 24.68 -6.54
N ARG A 359 2.70 24.29 -7.78
CA ARG A 359 2.35 25.19 -8.89
C ARG A 359 0.84 25.26 -9.15
N GLY A 360 0.03 24.52 -8.41
CA GLY A 360 -1.42 24.46 -8.60
C GLY A 360 -1.79 24.05 -10.03
N ILE A 361 -1.03 23.12 -10.62
CA ILE A 361 -1.27 22.58 -11.97
C ILE A 361 -2.66 21.95 -11.94
N ASP A 362 -3.53 22.44 -12.81
CA ASP A 362 -4.93 22.04 -12.93
C ASP A 362 -5.68 21.89 -11.60
N ALA A 363 -5.38 22.78 -10.63
CA ALA A 363 -6.03 22.73 -9.34
C ALA A 363 -7.50 23.15 -9.47
N GLY A 364 -8.44 22.26 -9.13
CA GLY A 364 -9.85 22.45 -9.49
C GLY A 364 -10.82 21.49 -8.82
N GLU A 365 -11.96 21.26 -9.48
CA GLU A 365 -12.98 20.32 -9.02
C GLU A 365 -12.60 18.88 -9.43
N GLY A 366 -12.55 17.97 -8.46
CA GLY A 366 -12.26 16.56 -8.69
C GLY A 366 -11.32 16.00 -7.62
N TYR A 367 -11.45 14.69 -7.34
CA TYR A 367 -10.60 14.06 -6.34
C TYR A 367 -9.13 14.07 -6.77
N GLY A 368 -8.23 14.49 -5.89
CA GLY A 368 -6.78 14.45 -6.13
C GLY A 368 -6.22 15.59 -7.01
N LEU A 369 -6.94 16.69 -7.21
CA LEU A 369 -6.47 17.88 -7.96
C LEU A 369 -6.16 19.07 -7.03
N GLY A 370 -5.62 18.80 -5.84
CA GLY A 370 -5.31 19.83 -4.84
C GLY A 370 -3.85 20.25 -4.81
N GLU A 371 -3.43 20.81 -3.66
CA GLU A 371 -2.03 21.06 -3.31
C GLU A 371 -1.21 19.76 -3.26
N THR A 372 -1.87 18.66 -2.88
CA THR A 372 -1.40 17.30 -3.17
C THR A 372 -2.18 16.79 -4.36
N TYR A 373 -1.46 16.55 -5.45
CA TYR A 373 -1.98 15.81 -6.58
C TYR A 373 -1.97 14.31 -6.27
N ALA A 374 -3.04 13.63 -6.67
CA ALA A 374 -3.15 12.19 -6.69
C ALA A 374 -3.62 11.72 -8.08
N LEU A 375 -3.23 10.53 -8.50
CA LEU A 375 -3.80 9.81 -9.65
C LEU A 375 -4.62 8.61 -9.12
N PRO A 376 -5.88 8.84 -8.71
CA PRO A 376 -6.70 7.91 -7.92
C PRO A 376 -7.54 6.97 -8.80
N VAL A 377 -7.07 6.59 -9.97
CA VAL A 377 -7.87 5.86 -10.98
C VAL A 377 -7.88 4.36 -10.67
N GLN A 378 -8.95 3.63 -10.99
CA GLN A 378 -8.97 2.17 -10.85
C GLN A 378 -7.80 1.52 -11.61
N SER A 379 -7.60 1.97 -12.85
CA SER A 379 -6.58 1.48 -13.78
C SER A 379 -5.39 2.44 -13.87
N PHE A 380 -4.56 2.42 -12.82
CA PHE A 380 -3.27 3.09 -12.83
C PHE A 380 -2.25 2.17 -13.51
N GLU A 381 -2.04 2.41 -14.80
CA GLU A 381 -1.39 1.42 -15.67
C GLU A 381 -0.07 1.90 -16.24
N THR A 382 0.10 3.14 -16.71
CA THR A 382 1.36 3.49 -17.37
C THR A 382 2.45 3.97 -16.40
N VAL A 383 3.70 3.47 -16.55
CA VAL A 383 4.91 4.13 -16.00
C VAL A 383 6.08 4.16 -17.00
N LEU A 384 6.70 5.33 -17.19
CA LEU A 384 7.94 5.48 -17.96
C LEU A 384 8.98 6.29 -17.20
N ARG A 385 10.26 5.99 -17.45
CA ARG A 385 11.35 6.90 -17.11
C ARG A 385 11.78 7.69 -18.35
N LEU A 386 11.46 8.98 -18.35
CA LEU A 386 11.85 9.89 -19.43
C LEU A 386 13.37 10.06 -19.50
N ARG A 387 13.88 10.48 -20.66
CA ARG A 387 15.33 10.65 -20.91
C ARG A 387 16.02 11.61 -19.95
N ASP A 388 15.30 12.60 -19.43
CA ASP A 388 15.81 13.57 -18.44
C ASP A 388 15.76 13.06 -17.00
N GLY A 389 15.22 11.85 -16.79
CA GLY A 389 15.14 11.17 -15.50
C GLY A 389 13.81 11.35 -14.78
N ARG A 390 12.91 12.22 -15.27
CA ARG A 390 11.55 12.37 -14.72
C ARG A 390 10.72 11.10 -14.97
N VAL A 391 9.68 10.94 -14.16
CA VAL A 391 8.71 9.86 -14.28
C VAL A 391 7.53 10.38 -15.09
N LEU A 392 7.04 9.58 -16.03
CA LEU A 392 5.71 9.77 -16.61
C LEU A 392 4.82 8.66 -16.09
N ILE A 393 3.62 9.03 -15.63
CA ILE A 393 2.56 8.10 -15.28
C ILE A 393 1.26 8.45 -16.02
N GLY A 394 0.37 7.49 -16.18
CA GLY A 394 -0.93 7.70 -16.82
C GLY A 394 -1.96 6.64 -16.46
N ASN A 395 -3.18 6.80 -16.97
CA ASN A 395 -4.29 5.90 -16.71
C ASN A 395 -4.80 5.18 -17.96
N ASP A 396 -5.45 4.05 -17.72
CA ASP A 396 -6.58 3.58 -18.50
C ASP A 396 -7.88 4.00 -17.78
N ASN A 397 -8.85 4.53 -18.51
CA ASN A 397 -10.10 5.06 -17.94
C ASN A 397 -11.28 4.09 -18.06
N ASN A 398 -11.09 2.88 -18.60
CA ASN A 398 -12.11 1.84 -18.78
C ASN A 398 -13.43 2.41 -19.32
N TYR A 399 -13.36 3.29 -20.31
CA TYR A 399 -14.52 4.06 -20.77
C TYR A 399 -15.72 3.16 -21.13
N PRO A 400 -16.96 3.53 -20.76
CA PRO A 400 -17.35 4.76 -20.05
C PRO A 400 -17.42 4.62 -18.52
N GLY A 401 -16.77 3.60 -17.96
CA GLY A 401 -16.97 3.10 -16.60
C GLY A 401 -16.34 3.91 -15.47
N ASN A 402 -15.04 4.22 -15.54
CA ASN A 402 -14.35 4.86 -14.43
C ASN A 402 -14.76 6.34 -14.28
N ASP A 403 -14.95 6.79 -13.05
CA ASP A 403 -15.36 8.15 -12.69
C ASP A 403 -14.64 8.67 -11.43
N ALA A 404 -13.37 8.30 -11.29
CA ALA A 404 -12.51 8.52 -10.13
C ALA A 404 -12.40 10.00 -9.74
N ARG A 405 -12.28 10.90 -10.72
CA ARG A 405 -12.15 12.34 -10.48
C ARG A 405 -13.49 12.92 -10.02
N VAL A 406 -14.57 12.63 -10.75
CA VAL A 406 -15.90 13.20 -10.52
C VAL A 406 -16.95 12.10 -10.70
N PRO A 407 -17.57 11.61 -9.61
CA PRO A 407 -18.58 10.56 -9.70
C PRO A 407 -19.70 10.87 -10.70
N GLY A 408 -20.02 9.91 -11.55
CA GLY A 408 -20.99 10.02 -12.64
C GLY A 408 -20.45 10.62 -13.95
N THR A 409 -19.16 10.96 -14.03
CA THR A 409 -18.51 11.52 -15.22
C THR A 409 -17.34 10.62 -15.61
N PRO A 410 -17.24 10.13 -16.87
CA PRO A 410 -16.10 9.32 -17.26
C PRO A 410 -14.79 10.08 -17.07
N ASP A 411 -13.76 9.40 -16.54
CA ASP A 411 -12.44 10.00 -16.39
C ASP A 411 -11.81 10.26 -17.76
N ASP A 412 -11.22 11.44 -17.94
CA ASP A 412 -10.36 11.70 -19.10
C ASP A 412 -9.14 10.78 -19.08
N THR A 413 -8.62 10.46 -20.26
CA THR A 413 -7.27 9.87 -20.34
C THR A 413 -6.29 10.91 -19.86
N GLU A 414 -5.42 10.56 -18.93
CA GLU A 414 -4.56 11.46 -18.19
C GLU A 414 -3.12 10.98 -18.27
N MET A 415 -2.23 11.89 -18.64
CA MET A 415 -0.78 11.74 -18.56
C MET A 415 -0.23 12.80 -17.62
N VAL A 416 0.69 12.43 -16.73
CA VAL A 416 1.41 13.39 -15.88
C VAL A 416 2.91 13.11 -15.82
N VAL A 417 3.67 14.18 -15.66
CA VAL A 417 5.13 14.13 -15.47
C VAL A 417 5.46 14.53 -14.04
N VAL A 418 6.27 13.71 -13.38
CA VAL A 418 6.67 13.87 -11.98
C VAL A 418 8.19 13.95 -11.88
N ASP A 419 8.69 14.93 -11.15
CA ASP A 419 10.11 15.05 -10.79
C ASP A 419 10.35 14.47 -9.39
N LEU A 420 11.37 13.61 -9.26
CA LEU A 420 11.74 12.96 -8.01
C LEU A 420 12.85 13.77 -7.31
N ARG A 421 12.47 14.91 -6.73
CA ARG A 421 13.41 15.90 -6.18
C ARG A 421 14.01 15.45 -4.88
N ARG A 422 15.32 15.65 -4.72
CA ARG A 422 15.99 15.41 -3.44
C ARG A 422 15.95 16.66 -2.58
N GLU A 423 15.12 16.66 -1.55
CA GLU A 423 14.93 17.80 -0.65
C GLU A 423 15.46 17.52 0.74
N ARG A 424 15.92 18.57 1.42
CA ARG A 424 16.48 18.46 2.77
C ARG A 424 15.39 18.78 3.78
N VAL A 425 15.01 17.81 4.61
CA VAL A 425 13.95 17.96 5.61
C VAL A 425 14.55 18.07 6.98
N ARG A 426 13.93 18.86 7.86
CA ARG A 426 14.31 18.97 9.27
C ARG A 426 13.50 17.98 10.09
N ASP A 427 14.19 17.24 10.93
CA ASP A 427 13.58 16.45 12.01
C ASP A 427 13.28 17.41 13.18
N ASP A 428 11.99 17.55 13.51
CA ASP A 428 11.50 18.37 14.63
C ASP A 428 11.47 17.60 15.97
N GLY A 429 11.74 16.29 15.96
CA GLY A 429 11.78 15.41 17.13
C GLY A 429 10.41 15.00 17.69
N VAL A 430 9.30 15.37 17.06
CA VAL A 430 7.93 15.05 17.51
C VAL A 430 7.39 13.86 16.73
N THR A 431 6.87 12.85 17.41
CA THR A 431 6.23 11.70 16.74
C THR A 431 4.76 11.99 16.45
N VAL A 432 4.35 11.96 15.18
CA VAL A 432 2.94 11.99 14.78
C VAL A 432 2.42 10.56 14.68
N VAL A 433 1.43 10.22 15.48
CA VAL A 433 0.80 8.89 15.48
C VAL A 433 -0.64 8.99 14.95
N GLY A 434 -0.91 8.28 13.86
CA GLY A 434 -2.26 8.11 13.34
C GLY A 434 -3.06 7.19 14.26
N HIS A 435 -3.87 7.79 15.13
CA HIS A 435 -4.67 7.07 16.13
C HIS A 435 -5.79 6.29 15.43
N ARG A 436 -5.62 4.96 15.39
CA ARG A 436 -6.42 4.04 14.58
C ARG A 436 -6.36 4.32 13.08
N GLY A 437 -5.25 4.91 12.63
CA GLY A 437 -5.07 5.54 11.32
C GLY A 437 -5.56 6.99 11.29
N ALA A 438 -6.03 7.47 10.14
CA ALA A 438 -6.68 8.77 9.99
C ALA A 438 -8.18 8.62 10.29
N SER A 439 -8.50 8.22 11.53
CA SER A 439 -9.85 7.80 11.91
C SER A 439 -10.90 8.92 11.86
N GLY A 440 -10.47 10.18 11.75
CA GLY A 440 -11.33 11.32 11.44
C GLY A 440 -11.88 11.31 10.02
N ASP A 441 -11.15 10.67 9.09
CA ASP A 441 -11.40 10.72 7.65
C ASP A 441 -11.91 9.38 7.09
N ARG A 442 -11.58 8.26 7.75
CA ARG A 442 -11.98 6.90 7.35
C ARG A 442 -12.39 6.05 8.57
N PRO A 443 -13.23 5.01 8.39
CA PRO A 443 -13.55 4.08 9.45
C PRO A 443 -12.29 3.52 10.12
N GLU A 444 -12.22 3.65 11.44
CA GLU A 444 -11.05 3.31 12.25
C GLU A 444 -10.59 1.86 12.09
N HIS A 445 -9.28 1.62 12.25
CA HIS A 445 -8.63 0.31 12.10
C HIS A 445 -8.96 -0.43 10.80
N THR A 446 -8.96 0.30 9.69
CA THR A 446 -8.96 -0.28 8.34
C THR A 446 -7.61 -0.01 7.70
N LEU A 447 -7.18 -0.84 6.75
CA LEU A 447 -5.96 -0.55 5.97
C LEU A 447 -6.07 0.83 5.27
N ALA A 448 -7.26 1.20 4.81
CA ALA A 448 -7.53 2.52 4.25
C ALA A 448 -7.30 3.66 5.24
N SER A 449 -7.74 3.53 6.50
CA SER A 449 -7.46 4.53 7.55
C SER A 449 -5.97 4.65 7.84
N TYR A 450 -5.25 3.52 7.92
CA TYR A 450 -3.81 3.53 8.16
C TYR A 450 -3.03 4.12 6.99
N GLU A 451 -3.38 3.77 5.76
CA GLU A 451 -2.76 4.34 4.57
C GLU A 451 -3.04 5.83 4.47
N GLN A 452 -4.28 6.27 4.74
CA GLN A 452 -4.61 7.68 4.81
C GLN A 452 -3.75 8.41 5.86
N ALA A 453 -3.48 7.82 7.03
CA ALA A 453 -2.57 8.41 8.01
C ALA A 453 -1.13 8.53 7.48
N ILE A 454 -0.63 7.52 6.79
CA ILE A 454 0.71 7.52 6.16
C ILE A 454 0.79 8.60 5.07
N LEU A 455 -0.24 8.72 4.24
CA LEU A 455 -0.37 9.76 3.22
C LEU A 455 -0.33 11.14 3.89
N GLN A 456 -1.00 11.29 5.02
CA GLN A 456 -1.03 12.47 5.88
C GLN A 456 0.18 12.61 6.84
N CYS A 457 1.30 11.95 6.53
CA CYS A 457 2.58 12.09 7.23
C CYS A 457 2.60 11.62 8.70
N ALA A 458 1.79 10.62 9.07
CA ALA A 458 2.01 9.92 10.34
C ALA A 458 3.34 9.15 10.32
N ASP A 459 4.10 9.24 11.41
CA ASP A 459 5.32 8.46 11.63
C ASP A 459 5.00 7.02 12.04
N TYR A 460 3.91 6.88 12.81
CA TYR A 460 3.41 5.60 13.30
C TYR A 460 1.93 5.47 13.00
N ILE A 461 1.51 4.25 12.65
CA ILE A 461 0.10 3.84 12.66
C ILE A 461 -0.20 3.02 13.92
N GLU A 462 -1.32 3.28 14.55
CA GLU A 462 -1.68 2.71 15.85
C GLU A 462 -2.80 1.66 15.71
N PRO A 463 -2.49 0.36 15.80
CA PRO A 463 -3.50 -0.68 15.90
C PRO A 463 -3.80 -1.05 17.36
N ASP A 464 -5.07 -0.97 17.74
CA ASP A 464 -5.59 -1.64 18.93
C ASP A 464 -5.74 -3.14 18.63
N VAL A 465 -5.24 -4.03 19.48
CA VAL A 465 -5.12 -5.46 19.22
C VAL A 465 -6.03 -6.28 20.11
N VAL A 466 -6.85 -7.13 19.47
CA VAL A 466 -7.71 -8.15 20.10
C VAL A 466 -7.55 -9.49 19.37
N ALA A 467 -7.97 -10.58 20.01
CA ALA A 467 -7.91 -11.92 19.43
C ALA A 467 -9.25 -12.36 18.81
N THR A 468 -9.15 -13.13 17.72
CA THR A 468 -10.26 -13.94 17.18
C THR A 468 -10.36 -15.27 17.92
N LYS A 469 -11.47 -15.99 17.70
CA LYS A 469 -11.72 -17.33 18.26
C LYS A 469 -10.63 -18.35 17.94
N ASP A 470 -10.03 -18.24 16.76
CA ASP A 470 -8.94 -19.08 16.26
C ASP A 470 -7.54 -18.52 16.58
N GLY A 471 -7.45 -17.51 17.45
CA GLY A 471 -6.20 -16.99 18.00
C GLY A 471 -5.42 -16.06 17.08
N VAL A 472 -6.07 -15.51 16.04
CA VAL A 472 -5.45 -14.51 15.15
C VAL A 472 -5.62 -13.13 15.77
N LEU A 473 -4.53 -12.35 15.77
CA LEU A 473 -4.56 -10.95 16.21
C LEU A 473 -5.11 -10.04 15.10
N VAL A 474 -6.12 -9.25 15.44
CA VAL A 474 -6.78 -8.31 14.52
C VAL A 474 -6.83 -6.91 15.11
N ALA A 475 -6.87 -5.89 14.23
CA ALA A 475 -6.89 -4.51 14.67
C ALA A 475 -8.33 -4.03 14.94
N ARG A 476 -8.68 -3.78 16.21
CA ARG A 476 -9.97 -3.26 16.68
C ARG A 476 -9.84 -2.62 18.07
N HIS A 477 -10.42 -1.43 18.25
CA HIS A 477 -10.39 -0.72 19.53
C HIS A 477 -11.05 -1.44 20.71
N GLU A 478 -12.15 -2.15 20.47
CA GLU A 478 -12.82 -2.97 21.47
C GLU A 478 -13.01 -4.37 20.89
N ASN A 479 -13.07 -5.39 21.74
CA ASN A 479 -13.43 -6.72 21.27
C ASN A 479 -14.93 -6.81 20.93
N GLU A 480 -15.78 -5.92 21.46
CA GLU A 480 -17.16 -5.74 21.00
C GLU A 480 -17.20 -4.96 19.67
N ILE A 481 -17.81 -5.55 18.64
CA ILE A 481 -17.76 -5.07 17.25
C ILE A 481 -19.10 -4.60 16.68
N GLY A 482 -20.17 -4.58 17.48
CA GLY A 482 -21.52 -4.22 17.04
C GLY A 482 -21.69 -2.77 16.61
N GLY A 483 -20.88 -1.86 17.15
CA GLY A 483 -20.91 -0.43 16.80
C GLY A 483 -19.89 -0.02 15.73
N THR A 484 -19.11 -0.96 15.21
CA THR A 484 -17.94 -0.67 14.36
C THR A 484 -17.77 -1.64 13.18
N THR A 485 -18.72 -2.56 13.03
CA THR A 485 -18.88 -3.42 11.86
C THR A 485 -20.35 -3.54 11.50
N ASP A 486 -20.65 -4.08 10.32
CA ASP A 486 -22.00 -4.42 9.86
C ASP A 486 -22.59 -5.69 10.52
N VAL A 487 -21.97 -6.26 11.56
CA VAL A 487 -22.37 -7.54 12.16
C VAL A 487 -23.83 -7.58 12.64
N ALA A 488 -24.36 -6.44 13.10
CA ALA A 488 -25.73 -6.33 13.56
C ALA A 488 -26.75 -6.53 12.42
N ASP A 489 -26.35 -6.28 11.18
CA ASP A 489 -27.15 -6.42 9.97
C ASP A 489 -26.97 -7.77 9.26
N ARG A 490 -26.18 -8.69 9.84
CA ARG A 490 -25.91 -10.04 9.31
C ARG A 490 -26.77 -11.12 9.99
N PRO A 491 -27.85 -11.61 9.35
CA PRO A 491 -28.75 -12.59 9.97
C PRO A 491 -28.07 -13.89 10.39
N GLU A 492 -27.04 -14.31 9.65
CA GLU A 492 -26.22 -15.49 9.92
C GLU A 492 -25.44 -15.43 11.24
N PHE A 493 -25.28 -14.23 11.83
CA PHE A 493 -24.57 -14.01 13.09
C PHE A 493 -25.47 -13.50 14.22
N ALA A 494 -26.79 -13.44 14.02
CA ALA A 494 -27.72 -12.92 15.02
C ALA A 494 -27.68 -13.70 16.36
N ASP A 495 -27.39 -15.00 16.31
CA ASP A 495 -27.27 -15.89 17.48
C ASP A 495 -25.94 -15.73 18.25
N ARG A 496 -24.96 -15.01 17.69
CA ARG A 496 -23.68 -14.69 18.34
C ARG A 496 -23.78 -13.53 19.33
N ARG A 497 -24.87 -12.78 19.33
CA ARG A 497 -25.07 -11.66 20.26
C ARG A 497 -25.20 -12.18 21.69
N THR A 498 -24.28 -11.79 22.57
CA THR A 498 -24.21 -12.30 23.95
C THR A 498 -23.85 -11.20 24.95
N THR A 499 -23.80 -11.52 26.25
CA THR A 499 -23.34 -10.62 27.32
C THR A 499 -22.11 -11.20 28.00
N LYS A 500 -21.04 -10.42 28.10
CA LYS A 500 -19.76 -10.80 28.72
C LYS A 500 -19.38 -9.82 29.84
N GLN A 501 -18.54 -10.27 30.77
CA GLN A 501 -17.92 -9.41 31.78
C GLN A 501 -16.54 -9.03 31.29
N ILE A 502 -16.40 -7.81 30.79
CA ILE A 502 -15.13 -7.24 30.33
C ILE A 502 -14.73 -6.19 31.34
N ASP A 503 -13.57 -6.36 31.94
CA ASP A 503 -13.01 -5.43 32.93
C ASP A 503 -13.98 -5.02 34.05
N GLY A 504 -14.69 -6.01 34.61
CA GLY A 504 -15.67 -5.83 35.68
C GLY A 504 -16.99 -5.20 35.23
N ARG A 505 -17.21 -5.02 33.91
CA ARG A 505 -18.43 -4.44 33.34
C ARG A 505 -19.16 -5.44 32.46
N ALA A 506 -20.50 -5.45 32.58
CA ALA A 506 -21.35 -6.21 31.68
C ALA A 506 -21.46 -5.50 30.33
N VAL A 507 -21.00 -6.15 29.26
CA VAL A 507 -21.09 -5.66 27.88
C VAL A 507 -21.97 -6.62 27.08
N THR A 508 -22.93 -6.10 26.31
CA THR A 508 -23.82 -6.91 25.46
C THR A 508 -23.61 -6.56 24.00
N GLY A 509 -23.25 -7.54 23.17
CA GLY A 509 -22.89 -7.29 21.78
C GLY A 509 -22.36 -8.53 21.06
N TRP A 510 -21.56 -8.31 20.03
CA TRP A 510 -20.84 -9.35 19.29
C TRP A 510 -19.35 -9.17 19.54
N PHE A 511 -18.63 -10.25 19.82
CA PHE A 511 -17.25 -10.15 20.29
C PHE A 511 -16.29 -10.86 19.35
N THR A 512 -15.13 -10.28 19.06
CA THR A 512 -14.13 -10.85 18.13
C THR A 512 -13.76 -12.29 18.48
N GLU A 513 -13.65 -12.62 19.76
CA GLU A 513 -13.32 -13.96 20.23
C GLU A 513 -14.43 -15.01 20.03
N ASP A 514 -15.61 -14.63 19.52
CA ASP A 514 -16.67 -15.55 19.10
C ASP A 514 -16.64 -15.89 17.60
N PHE A 515 -15.78 -15.21 16.82
CA PHE A 515 -15.63 -15.37 15.37
C PHE A 515 -14.25 -15.90 15.01
N THR A 516 -14.19 -16.82 14.04
CA THR A 516 -12.93 -17.14 13.34
C THR A 516 -12.50 -15.97 12.44
N LEU A 517 -11.23 -15.89 12.06
CA LEU A 517 -10.77 -14.87 11.10
C LEU A 517 -11.57 -14.94 9.79
N ALA A 518 -11.85 -16.15 9.31
CA ALA A 518 -12.61 -16.35 8.07
C ALA A 518 -14.03 -15.77 8.16
N GLU A 519 -14.73 -15.95 9.28
CA GLU A 519 -16.04 -15.33 9.51
C GLU A 519 -15.91 -13.80 9.65
N LEU A 520 -14.93 -13.32 10.41
CA LEU A 520 -14.70 -11.88 10.63
C LEU A 520 -14.40 -11.14 9.31
N ARG A 521 -13.70 -11.78 8.36
CA ARG A 521 -13.43 -11.23 7.02
C ARG A 521 -14.66 -11.05 6.14
N THR A 522 -15.78 -11.68 6.49
CA THR A 522 -17.05 -11.47 5.77
C THR A 522 -17.73 -10.16 6.16
N LEU A 523 -17.38 -9.62 7.34
CA LEU A 523 -17.91 -8.36 7.85
C LEU A 523 -17.23 -7.16 7.19
N ARG A 524 -17.86 -6.00 7.33
CA ARG A 524 -17.35 -4.70 6.86
C ARG A 524 -17.32 -3.69 7.98
N ALA A 525 -16.26 -2.91 8.05
CA ALA A 525 -16.10 -1.84 9.01
C ALA A 525 -17.12 -0.72 8.74
N VAL A 526 -17.57 -0.09 9.82
CA VAL A 526 -18.43 1.10 9.79
C VAL A 526 -17.90 2.16 10.76
N GLU A 527 -18.14 3.42 10.46
CA GLU A 527 -17.81 4.56 11.29
C GLU A 527 -18.59 4.51 12.61
N ARG A 528 -17.87 4.62 13.75
CA ARG A 528 -18.47 4.57 15.09
C ARG A 528 -19.12 5.89 15.53
N LEU A 529 -18.80 7.00 14.88
CA LEU A 529 -19.31 8.34 15.15
C LEU A 529 -19.99 8.96 13.90
N PRO A 530 -20.94 8.28 13.23
CA PRO A 530 -21.43 8.72 11.91
C PRO A 530 -22.13 10.08 11.95
N GLN A 531 -22.65 10.48 13.12
CA GLN A 531 -23.26 11.79 13.32
C GLN A 531 -22.25 12.94 13.44
N LEU A 532 -21.00 12.64 13.83
CA LEU A 532 -19.91 13.61 13.87
C LEU A 532 -19.04 13.54 12.61
N ARG A 533 -18.94 12.36 11.99
CA ARG A 533 -18.09 12.07 10.83
C ARG A 533 -18.88 11.54 9.63
N PRO A 534 -19.85 12.30 9.08
CA PRO A 534 -20.61 11.84 7.93
C PRO A 534 -19.74 11.58 6.69
N ALA A 535 -18.60 12.27 6.56
CA ALA A 535 -17.64 12.04 5.49
C ALA A 535 -16.93 10.67 5.63
N SER A 536 -16.52 10.29 6.85
CA SER A 536 -15.98 8.96 7.13
C SER A 536 -17.03 7.86 6.97
N ALA A 537 -18.27 8.11 7.44
CA ALA A 537 -19.38 7.18 7.29
C ALA A 537 -19.78 6.92 5.82
N ALA A 538 -19.39 7.78 4.88
CA ALA A 538 -19.58 7.52 3.45
C ALA A 538 -18.77 6.30 2.96
N PHE A 539 -17.78 5.84 3.74
CA PHE A 539 -17.00 4.64 3.45
C PHE A 539 -17.48 3.38 4.20
N ASP A 540 -18.62 3.46 4.89
CA ASP A 540 -19.24 2.31 5.56
C ASP A 540 -19.47 1.16 4.58
N GLY A 541 -19.16 -0.06 4.99
CA GLY A 541 -19.39 -1.24 4.16
C GLY A 541 -18.28 -1.55 3.15
N LEU A 542 -17.27 -0.70 3.00
CA LEU A 542 -16.20 -0.90 2.00
C LEU A 542 -15.07 -1.80 2.51
N TYR A 543 -14.62 -1.60 3.74
CA TYR A 543 -13.36 -2.17 4.22
C TYR A 543 -13.54 -3.36 5.16
N GLN A 544 -12.60 -4.30 5.12
CA GLN A 544 -12.52 -5.43 6.06
C GLN A 544 -11.77 -5.06 7.35
N VAL A 545 -11.94 -5.88 8.39
CA VAL A 545 -11.10 -5.85 9.59
C VAL A 545 -9.73 -6.46 9.27
N PRO A 546 -8.61 -5.72 9.41
CA PRO A 546 -7.28 -6.22 9.10
C PRO A 546 -6.70 -7.09 10.22
N THR A 547 -5.80 -8.01 9.86
CA THR A 547 -4.95 -8.67 10.86
C THR A 547 -3.81 -7.74 11.27
N LEU A 548 -3.19 -8.00 12.43
CA LEU A 548 -1.99 -7.27 12.83
C LEU A 548 -0.84 -7.45 11.81
N ASP A 549 -0.69 -8.64 11.22
CA ASP A 549 0.33 -8.90 10.19
C ASP A 549 0.15 -8.02 8.97
N GLU A 550 -1.08 -7.79 8.50
CA GLU A 550 -1.35 -6.88 7.38
C GLU A 550 -1.01 -5.43 7.72
N VAL A 551 -1.28 -4.99 8.95
CA VAL A 551 -0.91 -3.65 9.42
C VAL A 551 0.62 -3.49 9.46
N MET A 552 1.34 -4.49 9.98
CA MET A 552 2.80 -4.50 9.97
C MET A 552 3.38 -4.58 8.55
N ASP A 553 2.75 -5.32 7.64
CA ASP A 553 3.12 -5.35 6.23
C ASP A 553 2.99 -3.99 5.56
N LEU A 554 1.85 -3.31 5.77
CA LEU A 554 1.64 -1.96 5.27
C LEU A 554 2.73 -1.01 5.77
N ALA A 555 3.00 -1.01 7.09
CA ALA A 555 4.03 -0.16 7.68
C ALA A 555 5.43 -0.48 7.12
N ARG A 556 5.80 -1.78 7.01
CA ARG A 556 7.13 -2.18 6.54
C ARG A 556 7.45 -1.73 5.11
N ARG A 557 6.41 -1.60 4.28
CA ARG A 557 6.52 -1.27 2.85
C ARG A 557 6.24 0.19 2.55
N SER A 558 5.84 0.95 3.57
CA SER A 558 5.59 2.37 3.48
C SER A 558 6.73 3.15 4.13
N VAL A 559 6.88 4.41 3.72
CA VAL A 559 7.81 5.36 4.32
C VAL A 559 7.06 6.58 4.83
N THR A 560 7.54 7.14 5.94
CA THR A 560 7.04 8.41 6.48
C THR A 560 7.33 9.52 5.49
N CYS A 561 6.73 10.69 5.69
CA CYS A 561 7.08 11.86 4.88
C CYS A 561 8.57 12.17 4.95
N ASP A 562 9.25 11.86 6.05
CA ASP A 562 10.68 12.11 6.21
C ASP A 562 11.58 11.02 5.60
N GLY A 563 10.97 9.97 5.04
CA GLY A 563 11.64 8.89 4.32
C GLY A 563 12.14 7.75 5.20
N ASP A 564 11.78 7.75 6.48
CA ASP A 564 12.02 6.63 7.39
C ASP A 564 10.94 5.56 7.22
N GLN A 565 11.20 4.34 7.68
CA GLN A 565 10.18 3.29 7.66
C GLN A 565 9.03 3.67 8.59
N VAL A 566 7.78 3.59 8.11
CA VAL A 566 6.60 3.81 8.96
C VAL A 566 6.61 2.82 10.11
N GLY A 567 6.35 3.33 11.32
CA GLY A 567 6.26 2.50 12.51
C GLY A 567 4.86 1.96 12.79
N VAL A 568 4.79 0.93 13.61
CA VAL A 568 3.54 0.44 14.20
C VAL A 568 3.54 0.67 15.70
N TYR A 569 2.40 1.08 16.25
CA TYR A 569 2.25 1.35 17.68
C TYR A 569 1.14 0.50 18.32
N PRO A 570 1.29 -0.84 18.43
CA PRO A 570 0.21 -1.71 18.88
C PRO A 570 -0.22 -1.50 20.34
N GLU A 571 -1.52 -1.36 20.59
CA GLU A 571 -2.13 -1.40 21.93
C GLU A 571 -2.71 -2.79 22.23
N THR A 572 -2.32 -3.46 23.31
CA THR A 572 -3.04 -4.69 23.75
C THR A 572 -4.30 -4.31 24.52
N LYS A 573 -5.48 -4.75 24.04
CA LYS A 573 -6.79 -4.47 24.66
C LYS A 573 -7.22 -5.57 25.61
N HIS A 574 -7.63 -5.20 26.82
CA HIS A 574 -8.16 -6.10 27.85
C HIS A 574 -7.31 -7.38 28.08
N PRO A 575 -5.98 -7.30 28.25
CA PRO A 575 -5.15 -8.50 28.36
C PRO A 575 -5.58 -9.40 29.52
N THR A 576 -5.96 -8.85 30.69
CA THR A 576 -6.51 -9.65 31.80
C THR A 576 -7.77 -10.44 31.39
N TYR A 577 -8.65 -9.85 30.57
CA TYR A 577 -9.84 -10.54 30.08
C TYR A 577 -9.48 -11.66 29.09
N PHE A 578 -8.65 -11.36 28.09
CA PHE A 578 -8.25 -12.32 27.06
C PHE A 578 -7.49 -13.53 27.65
N ASP A 579 -6.64 -13.30 28.64
CA ASP A 579 -6.01 -14.37 29.43
C ASP A 579 -7.05 -15.27 30.11
N SER A 580 -8.08 -14.67 30.71
CA SER A 580 -9.11 -15.40 31.46
C SER A 580 -9.92 -16.37 30.58
N VAL A 581 -9.98 -16.12 29.27
CA VAL A 581 -10.66 -16.96 28.28
C VAL A 581 -9.71 -17.81 27.43
N GLY A 582 -8.41 -17.80 27.75
CA GLY A 582 -7.40 -18.64 27.08
C GLY A 582 -6.96 -18.12 25.71
N LEU A 583 -7.06 -16.81 25.48
CA LEU A 583 -6.70 -16.12 24.23
C LEU A 583 -5.71 -14.98 24.50
N SER A 584 -4.68 -15.24 25.32
CA SER A 584 -3.62 -14.28 25.65
C SER A 584 -3.07 -13.55 24.42
N LEU A 585 -2.74 -12.27 24.56
CA LEU A 585 -2.34 -11.41 23.44
C LEU A 585 -0.82 -11.32 23.31
N GLU A 586 -0.10 -11.47 24.42
CA GLU A 586 1.32 -11.18 24.58
C GLU A 586 2.20 -12.11 23.75
N GLU A 587 2.06 -13.43 23.90
CA GLU A 587 2.88 -14.39 23.14
C GLU A 587 2.59 -14.34 21.64
N PRO A 588 1.32 -14.32 21.16
CA PRO A 588 1.05 -14.16 19.74
C PRO A 588 1.59 -12.85 19.17
N LEU A 589 1.52 -11.75 19.93
CA LEU A 589 2.04 -10.44 19.51
C LEU A 589 3.56 -10.49 19.33
N VAL A 590 4.30 -11.01 20.32
CA VAL A 590 5.76 -11.14 20.23
C VAL A 590 6.15 -12.09 19.09
N ALA A 591 5.43 -13.20 18.90
CA ALA A 591 5.67 -14.11 17.78
C ALA A 591 5.46 -13.42 16.43
N ALA A 592 4.41 -12.61 16.28
CA ALA A 592 4.16 -11.83 15.06
C ALA A 592 5.28 -10.81 14.81
N LEU A 593 5.74 -10.08 15.83
CA LEU A 593 6.88 -9.16 15.70
C LEU A 593 8.15 -9.88 15.23
N GLN A 594 8.44 -11.06 15.80
CA GLN A 594 9.60 -11.86 15.42
C GLN A 594 9.51 -12.37 13.98
N ALA A 595 8.35 -12.90 13.59
CA ALA A 595 8.10 -13.37 12.22
C ALA A 595 8.28 -12.24 11.18
N ASN A 596 7.97 -11.00 11.57
CA ASN A 596 8.11 -9.83 10.72
C ASN A 596 9.49 -9.14 10.80
N GLY A 597 10.42 -9.67 11.60
CA GLY A 597 11.75 -9.07 11.79
C GLY A 597 11.74 -7.75 12.56
N LEU A 598 10.68 -7.50 13.32
CA LEU A 598 10.42 -6.27 14.07
C LEU A 598 10.70 -6.38 15.57
N ASP A 599 11.25 -7.50 16.05
CA ASP A 599 11.64 -7.69 17.45
C ASP A 599 13.08 -7.22 17.71
N SER A 600 13.29 -5.90 17.70
CA SER A 600 14.56 -5.32 18.13
C SER A 600 14.37 -3.91 18.69
N ARG A 601 15.33 -3.45 19.50
CA ARG A 601 15.31 -2.09 20.07
C ARG A 601 15.30 -0.96 19.04
N ARG A 602 15.69 -1.26 17.80
CA ARG A 602 15.71 -0.30 16.68
C ARG A 602 14.54 -0.48 15.71
N ALA A 603 13.71 -1.49 15.91
CA ALA A 603 12.53 -1.65 15.09
C ALA A 603 11.59 -0.45 15.34
N PRO A 604 10.91 0.06 14.32
CA PRO A 604 9.96 1.15 14.47
C PRO A 604 8.66 0.62 15.09
N VAL A 605 8.76 0.09 16.30
CA VAL A 605 7.66 -0.50 17.07
C VAL A 605 7.66 0.05 18.48
N ILE A 606 6.48 0.45 18.95
CA ILE A 606 6.24 0.78 20.36
C ILE A 606 5.00 0.01 20.80
N LEU A 607 5.10 -0.81 21.84
CA LEU A 607 3.95 -1.50 22.42
C LEU A 607 3.32 -0.66 23.52
N GLN A 608 2.01 -0.65 23.62
CA GLN A 608 1.30 0.05 24.69
C GLN A 608 0.17 -0.76 25.32
N SER A 609 -0.14 -0.41 26.56
CA SER A 609 -1.33 -0.90 27.25
C SER A 609 -1.68 0.00 28.44
N PHE A 610 -2.94 -0.05 28.85
CA PHE A 610 -3.41 0.49 30.12
C PHE A 610 -3.02 -0.37 31.32
N GLU A 611 -2.92 -1.70 31.12
CA GLU A 611 -2.56 -2.63 32.20
C GLU A 611 -1.04 -2.64 32.45
N THR A 612 -0.63 -2.83 33.71
CA THR A 612 0.80 -2.73 34.07
C THR A 612 1.51 -4.08 34.07
N GLY A 613 0.80 -5.15 34.41
CA GLY A 613 1.33 -6.51 34.51
C GLY A 613 1.76 -7.03 33.14
N ASN A 614 0.91 -6.82 32.14
CA ASN A 614 1.14 -7.24 30.76
C ASN A 614 2.36 -6.51 30.15
N LEU A 615 2.51 -5.20 30.38
CA LEU A 615 3.69 -4.45 29.90
C LEU A 615 4.99 -4.94 30.55
N ARG A 616 4.96 -5.30 31.83
CA ARG A 616 6.14 -5.90 32.52
C ARG A 616 6.46 -7.30 32.02
N GLU A 617 5.48 -8.01 31.50
CA GLU A 617 5.68 -9.28 30.82
C GLU A 617 6.31 -9.07 29.45
N LEU A 618 5.75 -8.19 28.63
CA LEU A 618 6.29 -7.82 27.31
C LEU A 618 7.73 -7.30 27.40
N ASP A 619 8.07 -6.47 28.40
CA ASP A 619 9.45 -5.98 28.64
C ASP A 619 10.48 -7.11 28.83
N ARG A 620 10.03 -8.30 29.24
CA ARG A 620 10.89 -9.48 29.39
C ARG A 620 10.90 -10.39 28.16
N MET A 621 9.97 -10.22 27.23
CA MET A 621 9.77 -11.09 26.07
C MET A 621 10.33 -10.52 24.78
N THR A 622 10.37 -9.20 24.64
CA THR A 622 10.78 -8.50 23.42
C THR A 622 11.75 -7.35 23.73
N HIS A 623 12.44 -6.86 22.69
CA HIS A 623 13.37 -5.73 22.80
C HIS A 623 12.80 -4.41 22.25
N VAL A 624 11.57 -4.38 21.76
CA VAL A 624 10.91 -3.17 21.24
C VAL A 624 10.65 -2.16 22.37
N ARG A 625 10.29 -0.92 22.01
CA ARG A 625 9.96 0.11 23.02
C ARG A 625 8.59 -0.19 23.64
N ILE A 626 8.41 0.20 24.90
CA ILE A 626 7.14 0.03 25.64
C ILE A 626 6.64 1.38 26.17
N ALA A 627 5.34 1.63 26.09
CA ALA A 627 4.69 2.81 26.63
C ALA A 627 3.53 2.46 27.57
N GLN A 628 3.52 3.04 28.77
CA GLN A 628 2.39 2.91 29.71
C GLN A 628 1.29 3.89 29.35
N LEU A 629 0.07 3.41 29.10
CA LEU A 629 -1.11 4.26 28.94
C LEU A 629 -1.68 4.69 30.29
N VAL A 630 -2.15 5.92 30.37
CA VAL A 630 -2.82 6.45 31.57
C VAL A 630 -4.06 7.26 31.21
N SER A 631 -5.14 7.01 31.94
CA SER A 631 -6.39 7.78 31.83
C SER A 631 -6.47 8.88 32.90
N ALA A 632 -7.45 9.78 32.77
CA ALA A 632 -7.67 10.88 33.70
C ALA A 632 -8.21 10.42 35.06
N SER A 633 -8.78 9.21 35.13
CA SER A 633 -9.37 8.64 36.34
C SER A 633 -9.36 7.12 36.30
N GLY A 634 -9.55 6.48 37.46
CA GLY A 634 -9.55 5.02 37.60
C GLY A 634 -8.16 4.45 37.84
N ALA A 635 -8.00 3.16 37.57
CA ALA A 635 -6.77 2.41 37.74
C ALA A 635 -6.58 1.40 36.58
N PRO A 636 -5.34 0.92 36.36
CA PRO A 636 -5.08 -0.27 35.53
C PRO A 636 -5.93 -1.46 36.01
N TYR A 637 -6.65 -2.13 35.10
CA TYR A 637 -7.62 -3.14 35.49
C TYR A 637 -6.98 -4.39 36.12
N ASP A 638 -5.79 -4.80 35.67
CA ASP A 638 -4.99 -5.86 36.30
C ASP A 638 -4.74 -5.60 37.80
N LEU A 639 -4.46 -4.33 38.13
CA LEU A 639 -4.25 -3.91 39.52
C LEU A 639 -5.55 -3.91 40.31
N GLU A 640 -6.66 -3.45 39.71
CA GLU A 640 -7.99 -3.52 40.35
C GLU A 640 -8.42 -4.96 40.61
N ALA A 641 -8.26 -5.85 39.62
CA ALA A 641 -8.56 -7.28 39.73
C ALA A 641 -7.70 -7.97 40.81
N ALA A 642 -6.47 -7.51 41.00
CA ALA A 642 -5.58 -7.96 42.07
C ALA A 642 -5.86 -7.31 43.44
N GLY A 643 -6.84 -6.39 43.53
CA GLY A 643 -7.20 -5.69 44.77
C GLY A 643 -6.19 -4.61 45.19
N SER A 644 -5.36 -4.12 44.28
CA SER A 644 -4.41 -3.04 44.50
C SER A 644 -5.13 -1.69 44.59
N PRO A 645 -4.73 -0.78 45.51
CA PRO A 645 -5.30 0.57 45.59
C PRO A 645 -4.66 1.57 44.62
N VAL A 646 -3.68 1.15 43.80
CA VAL A 646 -2.91 2.05 42.92
C VAL A 646 -3.77 2.53 41.77
N THR A 647 -3.82 3.84 41.57
CA THR A 647 -4.58 4.52 40.52
C THR A 647 -3.69 5.09 39.42
N TYR A 648 -4.28 5.52 38.30
CA TYR A 648 -3.53 6.27 37.28
C TYR A 648 -2.90 7.56 37.84
N ALA A 649 -3.56 8.22 38.79
CA ALA A 649 -3.01 9.40 39.45
C ALA A 649 -1.73 9.07 40.25
N ASP A 650 -1.66 7.88 40.86
CA ASP A 650 -0.45 7.43 41.57
C ASP A 650 0.70 7.17 40.59
N LEU A 651 0.42 6.60 39.42
CA LEU A 651 1.40 6.39 38.35
C LEU A 651 2.00 7.70 37.83
N LEU A 652 1.21 8.78 37.82
CA LEU A 652 1.62 10.11 37.35
C LEU A 652 2.45 10.92 38.37
N THR A 653 2.59 10.45 39.60
CA THR A 653 3.49 11.10 40.57
C THR A 653 4.96 10.95 40.15
N ALA A 654 5.84 11.87 40.56
CA ALA A 654 7.28 11.74 40.28
C ALA A 654 7.92 10.43 40.80
N ARG A 655 7.29 9.77 41.78
CA ARG A 655 7.69 8.42 42.20
C ARG A 655 7.10 7.35 41.26
N GLY A 656 5.81 7.44 40.97
CA GLY A 656 5.13 6.54 40.04
C GLY A 656 5.82 6.48 38.69
N LEU A 657 6.17 7.63 38.10
CA LEU A 657 6.89 7.73 36.82
C LEU A 657 8.27 7.07 36.88
N ARG A 658 8.98 7.13 38.01
CA ARG A 658 10.24 6.36 38.20
C ARG A 658 10.02 4.86 38.34
N ASP A 659 8.86 4.44 38.81
CA ASP A 659 8.48 3.02 38.89
C ASP A 659 7.98 2.50 37.52
N VAL A 660 7.37 3.37 36.70
CA VAL A 660 7.01 3.15 35.28
C VAL A 660 8.27 3.00 34.42
N ALA A 661 9.24 3.90 34.57
CA ALA A 661 10.52 3.89 33.84
C ALA A 661 11.42 2.65 34.09
N ARG A 662 10.97 1.69 34.92
CA ARG A 662 11.65 0.40 35.10
C ARG A 662 11.26 -0.65 34.07
N TYR A 663 10.14 -0.46 33.37
CA TYR A 663 9.60 -1.41 32.39
C TYR A 663 9.05 -0.75 31.13
N ALA A 664 8.93 0.59 31.12
CA ALA A 664 8.47 1.36 29.98
C ALA A 664 9.51 2.43 29.62
N ASP A 665 9.53 2.77 28.34
CA ASP A 665 10.34 3.82 27.72
C ASP A 665 9.54 5.10 27.48
N GLY A 666 8.22 5.00 27.47
CA GLY A 666 7.32 6.12 27.26
C GLY A 666 6.07 6.08 28.14
N LEU A 667 5.36 7.20 28.14
CA LEU A 667 4.07 7.41 28.78
C LEU A 667 3.10 7.89 27.71
N GLY A 668 2.04 7.12 27.45
CA GLY A 668 0.92 7.57 26.64
C GLY A 668 -0.18 8.15 27.52
N ALA A 669 -0.29 9.47 27.58
CA ALA A 669 -1.17 10.15 28.55
C ALA A 669 -2.36 10.84 27.88
N VAL A 670 -3.55 10.67 28.47
CA VAL A 670 -4.70 11.47 28.04
C VAL A 670 -4.42 12.95 28.24
N LYS A 671 -4.74 13.79 27.24
CA LYS A 671 -4.42 15.23 27.22
C LYS A 671 -4.77 15.96 28.52
N ASP A 672 -5.90 15.61 29.13
CA ASP A 672 -6.44 16.27 30.33
C ASP A 672 -5.54 16.19 31.57
N VAL A 673 -4.64 15.20 31.67
CA VAL A 673 -3.67 15.12 32.80
C VAL A 673 -2.39 15.91 32.55
N LEU A 674 -2.15 16.29 31.29
CA LEU A 674 -0.99 17.10 30.88
C LEU A 674 -1.35 18.58 30.88
N VAL A 675 -2.46 18.95 30.23
CA VAL A 675 -3.03 20.30 30.24
C VAL A 675 -4.52 20.20 30.56
N PRO A 676 -4.94 20.41 31.81
CA PRO A 676 -6.32 20.22 32.24
C PRO A 676 -7.24 21.32 31.69
N ARG A 677 -8.52 21.01 31.53
CA ARG A 677 -9.55 22.03 31.23
C ARG A 677 -9.99 22.77 32.48
N ARG A 678 -10.23 24.07 32.35
CA ARG A 678 -10.88 24.88 33.40
C ARG A 678 -12.36 24.54 33.48
N ALA A 679 -13.01 25.02 34.55
CA ALA A 679 -14.45 24.83 34.76
C ALA A 679 -15.33 25.44 33.66
N ASP A 680 -14.82 26.43 32.92
CA ASP A 680 -15.49 27.03 31.76
C ASP A 680 -15.23 26.28 30.43
N GLY A 681 -14.47 25.18 30.47
CA GLY A 681 -14.14 24.35 29.32
C GLY A 681 -12.93 24.81 28.51
N THR A 682 -12.27 25.91 28.89
CA THR A 682 -11.04 26.41 28.23
C THR A 682 -9.79 25.65 28.69
N LEU A 683 -8.70 25.71 27.91
CA LEU A 683 -7.43 25.07 28.30
C LEU A 683 -6.77 25.76 29.50
N GLY A 684 -6.44 24.97 30.52
CA GLY A 684 -5.72 25.37 31.72
C GLY A 684 -4.22 25.57 31.51
N THR A 685 -3.46 25.48 32.60
CA THR A 685 -1.99 25.55 32.56
C THR A 685 -1.40 24.14 32.59
N PRO A 686 -0.31 23.86 31.84
CA PRO A 686 0.37 22.57 31.88
C PRO A 686 0.72 22.12 33.31
N THR A 687 0.54 20.83 33.58
CA THR A 687 0.96 20.18 34.83
C THR A 687 2.46 19.90 34.83
N SER A 688 3.00 19.34 35.92
CA SER A 688 4.40 18.91 35.94
C SER A 688 4.66 17.55 35.30
N VAL A 689 3.62 16.85 34.82
CA VAL A 689 3.73 15.44 34.39
C VAL A 689 4.77 15.28 33.30
N VAL A 690 4.73 16.10 32.23
CA VAL A 690 5.70 16.03 31.12
C VAL A 690 7.14 16.14 31.64
N ARG A 691 7.42 17.22 32.38
CA ARG A 691 8.74 17.47 32.98
C ARG A 691 9.19 16.33 33.91
N ASP A 692 8.29 15.80 34.72
CA ASP A 692 8.61 14.76 35.70
C ASP A 692 8.83 13.39 35.01
N ALA A 693 8.15 13.13 33.89
CA ALA A 693 8.34 11.96 33.03
C ALA A 693 9.69 12.03 32.30
N HIS A 694 10.02 13.16 31.67
CA HIS A 694 11.34 13.40 31.07
C HIS A 694 12.48 13.23 32.08
N ARG A 695 12.29 13.70 33.32
CA ARG A 695 13.27 13.49 34.41
C ARG A 695 13.45 12.01 34.77
N ALA A 696 12.42 11.20 34.58
CA ALA A 696 12.48 9.76 34.75
C ALA A 696 13.04 9.03 33.51
N GLY A 697 13.25 9.74 32.40
CA GLY A 697 13.73 9.17 31.13
C GLY A 697 12.63 8.55 30.27
N LEU A 698 11.39 9.04 30.40
CA LEU A 698 10.24 8.60 29.62
C LEU A 698 9.89 9.64 28.56
N ASP A 699 9.69 9.20 27.32
CA ASP A 699 9.02 9.99 26.27
C ASP A 699 7.53 10.16 26.64
N VAL A 700 6.90 11.26 26.25
CA VAL A 700 5.49 11.55 26.56
C VAL A 700 4.70 11.74 25.28
N HIS A 701 3.80 10.81 24.99
CA HIS A 701 2.90 10.88 23.85
C HIS A 701 1.47 11.17 24.31
N ALA A 702 0.89 12.28 23.84
CA ALA A 702 -0.42 12.74 24.29
C ALA A 702 -1.56 12.21 23.39
N TRP A 703 -2.67 11.78 23.99
CA TRP A 703 -3.85 11.29 23.26
C TRP A 703 -5.18 11.83 23.81
N THR A 704 -6.26 11.98 23.03
CA THR A 704 -6.30 11.98 21.56
C THR A 704 -6.69 13.37 21.05
N PHE A 705 -5.96 13.88 20.07
CA PHE A 705 -6.27 15.12 19.36
C PHE A 705 -7.33 14.88 18.26
N ARG A 706 -8.43 15.63 18.32
CA ARG A 706 -9.61 15.46 17.45
C ARG A 706 -10.16 16.82 17.02
N ALA A 707 -10.42 16.98 15.73
CA ALA A 707 -10.81 18.26 15.13
C ALA A 707 -12.23 18.71 15.47
N GLU A 708 -13.13 17.79 15.79
CA GLU A 708 -14.55 18.12 16.00
C GLU A 708 -14.75 18.95 17.28
N ASN A 709 -15.56 20.01 17.20
CA ASN A 709 -15.80 20.97 18.28
C ASN A 709 -16.19 20.30 19.61
N THR A 710 -16.91 19.19 19.58
CA THR A 710 -17.29 18.44 20.79
C THR A 710 -16.08 17.99 21.62
N PHE A 711 -14.96 17.67 20.96
CA PHE A 711 -13.72 17.23 21.60
C PHE A 711 -12.78 18.40 21.92
N LEU A 712 -12.95 19.56 21.29
CA LEU A 712 -12.06 20.70 21.49
C LEU A 712 -12.38 21.52 22.75
N PRO A 713 -11.37 22.21 23.32
CA PRO A 713 -11.55 23.24 24.35
C PRO A 713 -12.52 24.33 23.89
N ALA A 714 -13.28 24.91 24.83
CA ALA A 714 -14.35 25.84 24.50
C ALA A 714 -13.87 27.08 23.71
N ASP A 715 -12.64 27.53 23.97
CA ASP A 715 -11.97 28.64 23.32
C ASP A 715 -11.40 28.32 21.93
N LEU A 716 -11.32 27.04 21.56
CA LEU A 716 -10.84 26.56 20.25
C LEU A 716 -11.97 26.07 19.35
N ARG A 717 -13.22 26.22 19.80
CA ARG A 717 -14.39 25.87 18.99
C ARG A 717 -14.73 26.99 18.03
N THR A 718 -14.97 26.65 16.77
CA THR A 718 -15.32 27.61 15.72
C THR A 718 -16.82 27.91 15.67
N SER A 719 -17.66 27.02 16.20
CA SER A 719 -19.11 27.19 16.22
C SER A 719 -19.78 26.38 17.34
N ALA A 720 -21.11 26.48 17.44
CA ALA A 720 -21.92 25.65 18.34
C ALA A 720 -22.25 24.26 17.77
N ASP A 721 -21.95 24.01 16.49
CA ASP A 721 -22.12 22.70 15.88
C ASP A 721 -21.05 21.74 16.45
N PRO A 722 -21.45 20.66 17.15
CA PRO A 722 -20.51 19.71 17.74
C PRO A 722 -19.67 18.94 16.70
N ALA A 723 -20.14 18.80 15.46
CA ALA A 723 -19.46 18.06 14.39
C ALA A 723 -18.51 18.95 13.57
N ALA A 724 -18.72 20.27 13.56
CA ALA A 724 -17.84 21.19 12.84
C ALA A 724 -16.40 21.12 13.37
N HIS A 725 -15.42 21.22 12.47
CA HIS A 725 -14.02 21.26 12.85
C HIS A 725 -13.67 22.62 13.47
N GLY A 726 -13.05 22.58 14.65
CA GLY A 726 -12.50 23.75 15.31
C GLY A 726 -10.99 23.92 15.08
N ASP A 727 -10.34 24.71 15.91
CA ASP A 727 -8.90 24.99 15.81
C ASP A 727 -8.07 23.91 16.53
N LEU A 728 -7.97 22.74 15.88
CA LEU A 728 -7.15 21.63 16.36
C LEU A 728 -5.67 21.98 16.39
N ALA A 729 -5.22 22.79 15.43
CA ALA A 729 -3.83 23.18 15.30
C ALA A 729 -3.37 23.97 16.54
N ALA A 730 -4.14 24.98 16.95
CA ALA A 730 -3.87 25.72 18.17
C ALA A 730 -3.90 24.85 19.43
N GLU A 731 -4.73 23.78 19.47
CA GLU A 731 -4.68 22.83 20.59
C GLU A 731 -3.33 22.10 20.61
N ILE A 732 -2.90 21.54 19.47
CA ILE A 732 -1.64 20.80 19.36
C ILE A 732 -0.45 21.67 19.76
N GLU A 733 -0.38 22.92 19.28
CA GLU A 733 0.69 23.87 19.63
C GLU A 733 0.87 24.03 21.15
N VAL A 734 -0.22 24.14 21.92
CA VAL A 734 -0.16 24.26 23.39
C VAL A 734 0.51 23.05 24.04
N PHE A 735 0.29 21.84 23.50
CA PHE A 735 0.90 20.62 24.03
C PHE A 735 2.36 20.47 23.58
N LEU A 736 2.70 20.87 22.35
CA LEU A 736 4.09 20.94 21.89
C LEU A 736 4.90 21.93 22.75
N ASP A 737 4.34 23.09 23.08
CA ASP A 737 4.93 24.07 24.00
C ASP A 737 5.09 23.52 25.43
N ALA A 738 4.19 22.61 25.84
CA ALA A 738 4.32 21.89 27.11
C ALA A 738 5.42 20.82 27.09
N GLY A 739 5.97 20.50 25.91
CA GLY A 739 7.09 19.59 25.69
C GLY A 739 6.68 18.14 25.46
N VAL A 740 5.50 17.86 24.91
CA VAL A 740 5.18 16.47 24.52
C VAL A 740 6.07 16.02 23.36
N ASP A 741 6.49 14.75 23.37
CA ASP A 741 7.39 14.17 22.37
C ASP A 741 6.60 13.51 21.22
N GLY A 742 5.29 13.34 21.38
CA GLY A 742 4.44 12.77 20.34
C GLY A 742 2.95 13.01 20.57
N ILE A 743 2.18 12.88 19.50
CA ILE A 743 0.75 13.17 19.45
C ILE A 743 0.00 12.06 18.73
N PHE A 744 -0.99 11.48 19.42
CA PHE A 744 -1.99 10.61 18.83
C PHE A 744 -3.15 11.46 18.35
N THR A 745 -3.41 11.46 17.05
CA THR A 745 -4.48 12.27 16.45
C THR A 745 -5.32 11.47 15.46
N ASP A 746 -6.61 11.78 15.44
CA ASP A 746 -7.55 11.28 14.43
C ASP A 746 -7.39 12.03 13.08
N GLN A 747 -6.66 13.16 13.06
CA GLN A 747 -6.36 13.97 11.86
C GLN A 747 -4.84 14.22 11.68
N PRO A 748 -4.06 13.19 11.27
CA PRO A 748 -2.61 13.31 11.09
C PRO A 748 -2.16 14.50 10.24
N ALA A 749 -2.93 14.88 9.21
CA ALA A 749 -2.57 16.00 8.33
C ALA A 749 -2.40 17.33 9.08
N VAL A 750 -3.25 17.60 10.08
CA VAL A 750 -3.19 18.84 10.85
C VAL A 750 -1.92 18.89 11.71
N ALA A 751 -1.59 17.76 12.33
CA ALA A 751 -0.36 17.59 13.10
C ALA A 751 0.90 17.75 12.22
N ALA A 752 0.91 17.09 11.07
CA ALA A 752 2.02 17.14 10.13
C ALA A 752 2.24 18.55 9.54
N GLY A 753 1.18 19.25 9.17
CA GLY A 753 1.26 20.61 8.63
C GLY A 753 1.83 21.62 9.64
N LEU A 754 1.48 21.48 10.93
CA LEU A 754 2.10 22.29 11.99
C LEU A 754 3.61 22.08 12.11
N LEU A 755 4.06 20.86 11.83
CA LEU A 755 5.46 20.47 11.88
C LEU A 755 6.20 20.77 10.56
N GLY A 756 5.50 21.25 9.53
CA GLY A 756 6.05 21.56 8.21
C GLY A 756 6.47 20.31 7.43
N ARG A 757 5.70 19.22 7.57
CA ARG A 757 5.96 17.93 6.94
C ARG A 757 5.09 17.67 5.70
N ASP A 758 4.09 18.51 5.48
CA ASP A 758 3.11 18.51 4.40
C ASP A 758 3.71 18.67 3.00
#